data_AF-A0A0A9YZT4-F1
#
_entry.id   AF-A0A0A9YZT4-F1
#
_cell.length_a   1.000
_cell.length_b   1.000
_cell.length_c   1.000
_cell.angle_alpha   90.00
_cell.angle_beta   90.00
_cell.angle_gamma   90.00
#
_symmetry.space_group_name_H-M   'P 1'
#
loop_
_entity.id
_entity.type
_entity.pdbx_description
1 polymer ?
#
loop_
_entity_poly.entity_id
_entity_poly.type
_entity_poly.pdbx_seq_one_letter_code
_entity_poly.pdbx_strand_id
1 'polypeptide(L)'
;MEETSLSDFSGALEKDAVRVTDAYKKFGAKTYALWGLHMTVKQGTIYGLLGPSGCGKTTLLSCLIRRLKLDSGTIKMKIERISQMGYMPQNLSLFQEFSIKEHLMFFGYIHSMKKPDITAEAEKLMTFLELPDLDTIVSTLSGGQQRRVSLCIALLHNPELLILDEPTVGIDVVLSESIWEKLVEMSTTEGKTVIITTHYIQEARRSNTIGLMRNGKILAEDDPATMMREHDSSSLEDVFLKLCRQELILNDYGDEDLPDDNKFNSTKSEYHLLQSTCFEWDRVRAYSMKSFIWMRRNIALVLFTLLLPILQCTLISLTIGEDPCGIKLGIVNDEILTNTLAVTEETECASNSSLSREFLNILHSKGLTLVDYQTLEAAHGGARKNEVWGVAYFNRNYSSSVYERLNKGPKALDSAINSSEVLVWLDMSSQVMGKIMKQRIEETAVELFVRVIRRCNFSTIPPGSLAKEQAVFGTLNLSFRQFMTPANAVLFTFYLPMMFTLGAMLMEKTSGLFERSVVAGLTLLEMAIGHVILQIAILIIQLVCMLIVLYCIFENTIVGSSIPWCILFLLFVGVCGMFYGLVVAALCDSFTTASCLAIGSYFPLFILSGAIWPLEGMYPSLRVISTFLPVTSSIEAYRSISVRSWSLANPAVYVSVISLTAWTLFFGVLTVVLVKWKTPKN
;
A
#
# COMPACT_ATOMS: atom_id res chain seq x y z
N MET A 1 -42.49 54.98 -18.11
CA MET A 1 -42.90 53.80 -17.34
C MET A 1 -42.25 52.61 -18.03
N GLU A 2 -41.30 52.00 -17.33
CA GLU A 2 -40.70 50.67 -17.53
C GLU A 2 -39.94 50.37 -18.85
N GLU A 3 -38.65 50.74 -18.84
CA GLU A 3 -37.55 49.94 -19.42
C GLU A 3 -36.36 50.03 -18.45
N THR A 4 -36.41 49.24 -17.37
CA THR A 4 -35.31 49.03 -16.40
C THR A 4 -35.42 47.59 -15.90
N SER A 5 -34.79 46.63 -16.59
CA SER A 5 -34.73 45.24 -16.04
C SER A 5 -33.67 44.29 -16.58
N LEU A 6 -32.72 44.70 -17.43
CA LEU A 6 -31.68 43.76 -17.92
C LEU A 6 -30.22 44.28 -17.82
N SER A 7 -29.98 45.58 -17.70
CA SER A 7 -28.63 46.14 -17.49
C SER A 7 -28.18 46.16 -16.02
N ASP A 8 -29.11 46.24 -15.06
CA ASP A 8 -28.78 46.39 -13.64
C ASP A 8 -28.33 45.07 -12.97
N PHE A 9 -28.70 43.92 -13.52
CA PHE A 9 -28.25 42.62 -13.02
C PHE A 9 -26.78 42.32 -13.35
N SER A 10 -26.23 42.93 -14.40
CA SER A 10 -24.81 42.80 -14.79
C SER A 10 -23.89 43.62 -13.89
N GLY A 11 -24.32 44.82 -13.47
CA GLY A 11 -23.51 45.71 -12.63
C GLY A 11 -23.43 45.28 -11.15
N ALA A 12 -24.44 44.57 -10.65
CA ALA A 12 -24.44 44.05 -9.28
C ALA A 12 -23.50 42.86 -9.05
N LEU A 13 -23.01 42.20 -10.11
CA LEU A 13 -22.04 41.11 -10.01
C LEU A 13 -20.58 41.61 -9.90
N GLU A 14 -20.28 42.85 -10.28
CA GLU A 14 -18.89 43.36 -10.27
C GLU A 14 -18.32 43.61 -8.86
N LYS A 15 -19.18 43.76 -7.83
CA LYS A 15 -18.77 44.12 -6.47
C LYS A 15 -18.69 42.95 -5.47
N ASP A 16 -19.24 41.78 -5.82
CA ASP A 16 -19.26 40.64 -4.91
C ASP A 16 -18.03 39.76 -5.11
N ALA A 17 -17.44 39.30 -4.02
CA ALA A 17 -16.33 38.36 -4.01
C ALA A 17 -16.84 36.91 -4.01
N VAL A 18 -17.89 36.64 -3.23
CA VAL A 18 -18.55 35.33 -3.12
C VAL A 18 -20.05 35.54 -3.06
N ARG A 19 -20.81 34.82 -3.88
CA ARG A 19 -22.28 34.80 -3.85
C ARG A 19 -22.77 33.36 -3.87
N VAL A 20 -23.57 33.01 -2.88
CA VAL A 20 -24.22 31.71 -2.72
C VAL A 20 -25.72 31.91 -2.85
N THR A 21 -26.37 31.13 -3.70
CA THR A 21 -27.82 31.23 -3.94
C THR A 21 -28.48 29.87 -3.83
N ASP A 22 -29.56 29.78 -3.04
CA ASP A 22 -30.37 28.57 -2.87
C ASP A 22 -29.52 27.33 -2.55
N ALA A 23 -28.52 27.46 -1.68
CA ALA A 23 -27.61 26.36 -1.39
C ALA A 23 -28.27 25.31 -0.49
N TYR A 24 -28.32 24.07 -1.01
CA TYR A 24 -28.78 22.91 -0.27
C TYR A 24 -27.70 21.83 -0.19
N LYS A 25 -27.55 21.24 1.00
CA LYS A 25 -26.68 20.09 1.24
C LYS A 25 -27.29 19.16 2.27
N LYS A 26 -27.42 17.89 1.93
CA LYS A 26 -27.89 16.81 2.81
C LYS A 26 -26.78 15.78 3.07
N PHE A 27 -26.82 15.19 4.25
CA PHE A 27 -26.04 14.01 4.60
C PHE A 27 -26.99 12.89 4.99
N GLY A 28 -26.86 11.73 4.33
CA GLY A 28 -27.81 10.63 4.48
C GLY A 28 -29.21 10.99 3.96
N ALA A 29 -30.21 10.26 4.45
CA ALA A 29 -31.58 10.38 3.94
C ALA A 29 -32.40 11.54 4.54
N LYS A 30 -32.00 12.10 5.70
CA LYS A 30 -32.89 13.00 6.48
C LYS A 30 -32.25 14.23 7.10
N THR A 31 -30.94 14.45 6.96
CA THR A 31 -30.26 15.56 7.67
C THR A 31 -29.75 16.60 6.67
N TYR A 32 -30.43 17.74 6.59
CA TYR A 32 -29.96 18.90 5.83
C TYR A 32 -28.93 19.66 6.67
N ALA A 33 -27.71 19.76 6.14
CA ALA A 33 -26.67 20.61 6.69
C ALA A 33 -26.72 22.04 6.15
N LEU A 34 -27.25 22.22 4.93
CA LEU A 34 -27.57 23.52 4.33
C LEU A 34 -28.97 23.46 3.72
N TRP A 35 -29.75 24.52 3.92
CA TRP A 35 -31.15 24.59 3.55
C TRP A 35 -31.52 25.95 2.95
N GLY A 36 -31.54 26.04 1.62
CA GLY A 36 -31.94 27.26 0.90
C GLY A 36 -31.10 28.47 1.30
N LEU A 37 -29.80 28.25 1.51
CA LEU A 37 -28.93 29.27 2.06
C LEU A 37 -28.55 30.29 0.97
N HIS A 38 -28.74 31.56 1.29
CA HIS A 38 -28.22 32.70 0.52
C HIS A 38 -27.12 33.38 1.34
N MET A 39 -26.04 33.76 0.68
CA MET A 39 -24.92 34.46 1.30
C MET A 39 -24.24 35.35 0.27
N THR A 40 -23.98 36.60 0.63
CA THR A 40 -23.32 37.57 -0.26
C THR A 40 -22.17 38.26 0.45
N VAL A 41 -20.95 38.04 -0.05
CA VAL A 41 -19.72 38.65 0.47
C VAL A 41 -19.23 39.69 -0.52
N LYS A 42 -19.15 40.95 -0.09
CA LYS A 42 -18.61 42.06 -0.90
C LYS A 42 -17.09 42.02 -0.92
N GLN A 43 -16.49 42.47 -2.02
CA GLN A 43 -15.03 42.58 -2.12
C GLN A 43 -14.45 43.58 -1.14
N GLY A 44 -13.26 43.30 -0.62
CA GLY A 44 -12.57 44.21 0.32
C GLY A 44 -13.27 44.32 1.67
N THR A 45 -14.09 43.33 2.04
CA THR A 45 -14.80 43.31 3.32
C THR A 45 -14.53 42.03 4.10
N ILE A 46 -14.72 42.12 5.43
CA ILE A 46 -14.74 40.97 6.33
C ILE A 46 -16.19 40.53 6.54
N TYR A 47 -16.45 39.25 6.26
CA TYR A 47 -17.71 38.58 6.52
C TYR A 47 -17.58 37.64 7.72
N GLY A 48 -18.37 37.90 8.76
CA GLY A 48 -18.43 37.08 9.97
C GLY A 48 -19.61 36.11 9.93
N LEU A 49 -19.35 34.82 9.76
CA LEU A 49 -20.36 33.77 9.85
C LEU A 49 -20.47 33.26 11.30
N LEU A 50 -21.52 33.70 11.99
CA LEU A 50 -21.77 33.41 13.39
C LEU A 50 -22.85 32.34 13.55
N GLY A 51 -22.62 31.35 14.39
CA GLY A 51 -23.65 30.36 14.72
C GLY A 51 -23.15 29.30 15.70
N PRO A 52 -24.05 28.50 16.32
CA PRO A 52 -23.66 27.45 17.25
C PRO A 52 -22.92 26.30 16.56
N SER A 53 -22.29 25.43 17.36
CA SER A 53 -21.69 24.20 16.84
C SER A 53 -22.75 23.33 16.16
N GLY A 54 -22.40 22.77 15.00
CA GLY A 54 -23.30 21.89 14.24
C GLY A 54 -24.35 22.60 13.37
N CYS A 55 -24.37 23.94 13.27
CA CYS A 55 -25.35 24.63 12.42
C CYS A 55 -25.06 24.62 10.92
N GLY A 56 -23.91 24.09 10.48
CA GLY A 56 -23.55 23.96 9.06
C GLY A 56 -22.40 24.87 8.57
N LYS A 57 -21.77 25.68 9.43
CA LYS A 57 -20.67 26.61 9.06
C LYS A 57 -19.54 25.91 8.29
N THR A 58 -18.95 24.89 8.89
CA THR A 58 -17.85 24.11 8.27
C THR A 58 -18.30 23.41 7.00
N THR A 59 -19.57 22.99 6.91
CA THR A 59 -20.15 22.43 5.68
C THR A 59 -20.23 23.48 4.58
N LEU A 60 -20.67 24.70 4.89
CA LEU A 60 -20.71 25.82 3.95
C LEU A 60 -19.29 26.15 3.45
N LEU A 61 -18.33 26.31 4.36
CA LEU A 61 -16.93 26.54 4.00
C LEU A 61 -16.38 25.42 3.11
N SER A 62 -16.71 24.17 3.43
CA SER A 62 -16.32 23.02 2.61
C SER A 62 -16.92 23.05 1.20
N CYS A 63 -18.10 23.65 1.04
CA CYS A 63 -18.70 23.86 -0.28
C CYS A 63 -18.01 25.02 -1.04
N LEU A 64 -17.62 26.09 -0.32
CA LEU A 64 -16.88 27.22 -0.90
C LEU A 64 -15.50 26.80 -1.42
N ILE A 65 -14.74 26.02 -0.65
CA ILE A 65 -13.43 25.49 -1.07
C ILE A 65 -13.54 24.30 -2.04
N ARG A 66 -14.75 23.97 -2.51
CA ARG A 66 -15.06 22.86 -3.44
C ARG A 66 -14.71 21.46 -2.95
N ARG A 67 -14.57 21.28 -1.63
CA ARG A 67 -14.39 19.96 -1.00
C ARG A 67 -15.68 19.15 -1.05
N LEU A 68 -16.81 19.81 -0.81
CA LEU A 68 -18.15 19.26 -0.94
C LEU A 68 -18.87 19.93 -2.11
N LYS A 69 -19.63 19.15 -2.86
CA LYS A 69 -20.58 19.70 -3.82
C LYS A 69 -21.91 19.95 -3.14
N LEU A 70 -22.55 21.06 -3.48
CA LEU A 70 -23.96 21.27 -3.18
C LEU A 70 -24.82 20.24 -3.92
N ASP A 71 -25.95 19.89 -3.32
CA ASP A 71 -26.94 19.04 -3.97
C ASP A 71 -27.84 19.88 -4.90
N SER A 72 -28.13 21.12 -4.49
CA SER A 72 -28.81 22.16 -5.30
C SER A 72 -28.30 23.55 -4.93
N GLY A 73 -28.43 24.52 -5.84
CA GLY A 73 -27.99 25.91 -5.67
C GLY A 73 -26.70 26.26 -6.43
N THR A 74 -26.31 27.54 -6.40
CA THR A 74 -25.12 28.03 -7.12
C THR A 74 -24.13 28.74 -6.21
N ILE A 75 -22.83 28.55 -6.47
CA ILE A 75 -21.74 29.27 -5.82
C ILE A 75 -20.95 29.99 -6.91
N LYS A 76 -20.94 31.33 -6.84
CA LYS A 76 -20.16 32.20 -7.71
C LYS A 76 -19.05 32.86 -6.89
N MET A 77 -17.83 32.83 -7.40
CA MET A 77 -16.67 33.47 -6.79
C MET A 77 -15.98 34.32 -7.84
N LYS A 78 -15.45 35.49 -7.45
CA LYS A 78 -14.69 36.36 -8.36
C LYS A 78 -13.29 35.84 -8.70
N ILE A 79 -12.64 35.18 -7.73
CA ILE A 79 -11.32 34.59 -7.95
C ILE A 79 -11.36 33.63 -9.15
N GLU A 80 -10.27 33.52 -9.90
CA GLU A 80 -10.19 32.67 -11.09
C GLU A 80 -9.47 31.35 -10.79
N ARG A 81 -8.56 31.35 -9.82
CA ARG A 81 -7.72 30.20 -9.46
C ARG A 81 -7.79 29.93 -7.96
N ILE A 82 -7.76 28.65 -7.60
CA ILE A 82 -7.70 28.20 -6.20
C ILE A 82 -6.46 28.75 -5.48
N SER A 83 -5.36 28.97 -6.21
CA SER A 83 -4.13 29.56 -5.65
C SER A 83 -4.29 30.98 -5.11
N GLN A 84 -5.36 31.71 -5.48
CA GLN A 84 -5.68 33.04 -4.95
C GLN A 84 -6.45 32.97 -3.63
N MET A 85 -6.85 31.78 -3.18
CA MET A 85 -7.55 31.54 -1.93
C MET A 85 -6.56 31.10 -0.84
N GLY A 86 -6.70 31.67 0.35
CA GLY A 86 -6.08 31.15 1.58
C GLY A 86 -7.13 30.47 2.42
N TYR A 87 -6.84 29.25 2.89
CA TYR A 87 -7.76 28.48 3.71
C TYR A 87 -7.10 28.01 5.01
N MET A 88 -7.76 28.28 6.12
CA MET A 88 -7.39 27.78 7.45
C MET A 88 -8.51 26.85 7.96
N PRO A 89 -8.27 25.54 8.07
CA PRO A 89 -9.25 24.59 8.60
C PRO A 89 -9.38 24.64 10.13
N GLN A 90 -10.54 24.24 10.65
CA GLN A 90 -10.81 24.13 12.10
C GLN A 90 -9.87 23.11 12.78
N ASN A 91 -9.71 21.94 12.17
CA ASN A 91 -8.67 20.98 12.51
C ASN A 91 -7.38 21.45 11.85
N LEU A 92 -6.36 21.73 12.65
CA LEU A 92 -5.17 22.46 12.20
C LEU A 92 -4.44 21.79 11.03
N SER A 93 -4.57 20.46 10.87
CA SER A 93 -4.01 19.69 9.76
C SER A 93 -2.57 20.11 9.45
N LEU A 94 -1.71 19.92 10.45
CA LEU A 94 -0.26 20.15 10.39
C LEU A 94 0.48 18.81 10.55
N PHE A 95 1.63 18.68 9.88
CA PHE A 95 2.55 17.55 10.05
C PHE A 95 3.25 17.68 11.40
N GLN A 96 2.94 16.80 12.35
CA GLN A 96 3.43 16.93 13.72
C GLN A 96 4.95 16.79 13.83
N GLU A 97 5.57 16.05 12.91
CA GLU A 97 7.02 15.79 12.89
C GLU A 97 7.83 16.90 12.22
N PHE A 98 7.17 17.90 11.62
CA PHE A 98 7.81 18.93 10.81
C PHE A 98 8.04 20.19 11.64
N SER A 99 9.07 20.95 11.27
CA SER A 99 9.26 22.30 11.80
C SER A 99 8.33 23.33 11.16
N ILE A 100 8.18 24.50 11.77
CA ILE A 100 7.43 25.62 11.21
C ILE A 100 7.99 25.99 9.82
N LYS A 101 9.31 26.08 9.70
CA LYS A 101 10.02 26.33 8.44
C LYS A 101 9.71 25.31 7.37
N GLU A 102 9.69 24.02 7.71
CA GLU A 102 9.41 22.94 6.76
C GLU A 102 7.97 23.05 6.22
N HIS A 103 7.00 23.46 7.05
CA HIS A 103 5.64 23.76 6.59
C HIS A 103 5.57 24.96 5.66
N LEU A 104 6.16 26.09 6.06
CA LEU A 104 6.13 27.32 5.26
C LEU A 104 6.82 27.12 3.91
N MET A 105 7.94 26.39 3.89
CA MET A 105 8.60 26.00 2.65
C MET A 105 7.69 25.12 1.78
N PHE A 106 7.06 24.09 2.36
CA PHE A 106 6.19 23.18 1.62
C PHE A 106 5.02 23.92 0.97
N PHE A 107 4.22 24.67 1.74
CA PHE A 107 3.08 25.42 1.21
C PHE A 107 3.51 26.56 0.29
N GLY A 108 4.61 27.26 0.58
CA GLY A 108 5.16 28.28 -0.30
C GLY A 108 5.52 27.73 -1.68
N TYR A 109 6.16 26.55 -1.77
CA TYR A 109 6.46 25.92 -3.06
C TYR A 109 5.20 25.46 -3.80
N ILE A 110 4.16 25.00 -3.09
CA ILE A 110 2.87 24.66 -3.72
C ILE A 110 2.23 25.87 -4.37
N HIS A 111 2.33 27.02 -3.71
CA HIS A 111 1.87 28.32 -4.23
C HIS A 111 2.87 28.96 -5.21
N SER A 112 3.86 28.20 -5.71
CA SER A 112 4.86 28.67 -6.70
C SER A 112 5.71 29.86 -6.24
N MET A 113 5.89 30.04 -4.94
CA MET A 113 6.75 31.08 -4.37
C MET A 113 8.23 30.65 -4.46
N LYS A 114 9.13 31.62 -4.64
CA LYS A 114 10.57 31.35 -4.59
C LYS A 114 11.03 31.32 -3.13
N LYS A 115 12.05 30.52 -2.84
CA LYS A 115 12.66 30.42 -1.51
C LYS A 115 12.94 31.77 -0.81
N PRO A 116 13.55 32.79 -1.44
CA PRO A 116 13.78 34.09 -0.80
C PRO A 116 12.49 34.81 -0.41
N ASP A 117 11.45 34.72 -1.24
CA ASP A 117 10.15 35.35 -0.99
C ASP A 117 9.44 34.64 0.18
N ILE A 118 9.51 33.30 0.21
CA ILE A 118 8.99 32.50 1.32
C ILE A 118 9.67 32.90 2.62
N THR A 119 11.01 33.03 2.64
CA THR A 119 11.74 33.37 3.86
C THR A 119 11.43 34.79 4.34
N ALA A 120 11.37 35.76 3.42
CA ALA A 120 11.09 37.15 3.76
C ALA A 120 9.67 37.31 4.32
N GLU A 121 8.68 36.65 3.71
CA GLU A 121 7.30 36.72 4.17
C GLU A 121 7.08 35.91 5.45
N ALA A 122 7.73 34.75 5.57
CA ALA A 122 7.75 33.98 6.80
C ALA A 122 8.25 34.81 7.97
N GLU A 123 9.41 35.48 7.85
CA GLU A 123 9.96 36.31 8.93
C GLU A 123 8.97 37.38 9.41
N LYS A 124 8.31 38.09 8.49
CA LYS A 124 7.27 39.08 8.83
C LYS A 124 6.10 38.45 9.60
N LEU A 125 5.55 37.35 9.09
CA LEU A 125 4.42 36.67 9.71
C LEU A 125 4.76 36.03 11.06
N MET A 126 6.01 35.56 11.22
CA MET A 126 6.50 35.00 12.48
C MET A 126 6.59 36.06 13.57
N THR A 127 7.08 37.26 13.25
CA THR A 127 7.09 38.39 14.18
C THR A 127 5.67 38.83 14.53
N PHE A 128 4.80 38.97 13.52
CA PHE A 128 3.41 39.39 13.72
C PHE A 128 2.60 38.41 14.58
N LEU A 129 2.74 37.10 14.36
CA LEU A 129 1.99 36.07 15.07
C LEU A 129 2.67 35.59 16.36
N GLU A 130 3.77 36.22 16.77
CA GLU A 130 4.57 35.85 17.95
C GLU A 130 4.87 34.33 17.99
N LEU A 131 5.34 33.81 16.85
CA LEU A 131 5.68 32.40 16.71
C LEU A 131 7.11 32.13 17.22
N PRO A 132 7.38 30.94 17.80
CA PRO A 132 8.72 30.57 18.23
C PRO A 132 9.63 30.35 17.02
N ASP A 133 10.91 30.06 17.24
CA ASP A 133 11.88 29.92 16.15
C ASP A 133 11.41 29.02 15.01
N LEU A 134 11.76 29.38 13.79
CA LEU A 134 11.39 28.67 12.55
C LEU A 134 11.74 27.17 12.57
N ASP A 135 12.79 26.78 13.28
CA ASP A 135 13.24 25.38 13.37
C ASP A 135 12.51 24.57 14.46
N THR A 136 11.59 25.18 15.22
CA THR A 136 10.76 24.51 16.23
C THR A 136 9.82 23.49 15.59
N ILE A 137 9.72 22.30 16.19
CA ILE A 137 8.86 21.20 15.71
C ILE A 137 7.40 21.44 16.12
N VAL A 138 6.45 21.18 15.23
CA VAL A 138 5.02 21.45 15.49
C VAL A 138 4.47 20.64 16.68
N SER A 139 4.92 19.41 16.88
CA SER A 139 4.49 18.57 18.03
C SER A 139 4.86 19.15 19.40
N THR A 140 5.83 20.06 19.49
CA THR A 140 6.22 20.71 20.75
C THR A 140 5.43 22.00 21.03
N LEU A 141 4.64 22.47 20.07
CA LEU A 141 3.86 23.70 20.17
C LEU A 141 2.57 23.49 20.97
N SER A 142 2.14 24.53 21.70
CA SER A 142 0.80 24.58 22.29
C SER A 142 -0.29 24.62 21.21
N GLY A 143 -1.53 24.24 21.55
CA GLY A 143 -2.65 24.29 20.59
C GLY A 143 -2.87 25.68 19.98
N GLY A 144 -2.72 26.74 20.78
CA GLY A 144 -2.78 28.13 20.30
C GLY A 144 -1.62 28.46 19.35
N GLN A 145 -0.39 28.03 19.67
CA GLN A 145 0.76 28.18 18.75
C GLN A 145 0.57 27.44 17.43
N GLN A 146 0.07 26.20 17.46
CA GLN A 146 -0.24 25.45 16.25
C GLN A 146 -1.32 26.16 15.42
N ARG A 147 -2.32 26.78 16.07
CA ARG A 147 -3.34 27.57 15.39
C ARG A 147 -2.76 28.78 14.67
N ARG A 148 -1.85 29.49 15.33
CA ARG A 148 -1.07 30.59 14.73
C ARG A 148 -0.22 30.12 13.56
N VAL A 149 0.43 28.96 13.63
CA VAL A 149 1.16 28.38 12.49
C VAL A 149 0.21 28.07 11.33
N SER A 150 -0.97 27.53 11.61
CA SER A 150 -1.97 27.24 10.58
C SER A 150 -2.46 28.52 9.88
N LEU A 151 -2.67 29.60 10.64
CA LEU A 151 -2.99 30.94 10.12
C LEU A 151 -1.84 31.51 9.29
N CYS A 152 -0.60 31.41 9.78
CA CYS A 152 0.60 31.84 9.07
C CYS A 152 0.69 31.20 7.67
N ILE A 153 0.46 29.90 7.57
CA ILE A 153 0.44 29.17 6.29
C ILE A 153 -0.65 29.70 5.35
N ALA A 154 -1.83 30.03 5.87
CA ALA A 154 -2.94 30.55 5.06
C ALA A 154 -2.68 31.96 4.51
N LEU A 155 -1.86 32.76 5.20
CA LEU A 155 -1.48 34.12 4.82
C LEU A 155 -0.23 34.19 3.92
N LEU A 156 0.62 33.15 3.95
CA LEU A 156 1.97 33.15 3.37
C LEU A 156 2.04 33.60 1.91
N HIS A 157 1.11 33.16 1.05
CA HIS A 157 1.11 33.47 -0.38
C HIS A 157 0.32 34.73 -0.75
N ASN A 158 -0.05 35.54 0.24
CA ASN A 158 -0.81 36.78 0.08
C ASN A 158 -2.10 36.64 -0.77
N PRO A 159 -3.04 35.75 -0.38
CA PRO A 159 -4.27 35.47 -1.12
C PRO A 159 -5.19 36.68 -1.26
N GLU A 160 -6.06 36.69 -2.29
CA GLU A 160 -7.11 37.72 -2.48
C GLU A 160 -8.37 37.43 -1.65
N LEU A 161 -8.66 36.14 -1.44
CA LEU A 161 -9.79 35.65 -0.65
C LEU A 161 -9.27 34.76 0.48
N LEU A 162 -9.53 35.14 1.73
CA LEU A 162 -9.20 34.37 2.91
C LEU A 162 -10.45 33.72 3.49
N ILE A 163 -10.38 32.43 3.75
CA ILE A 163 -11.43 31.66 4.43
C ILE A 163 -10.82 31.07 5.69
N LEU A 164 -11.24 31.57 6.85
CA LEU A 164 -10.67 31.24 8.15
C LEU A 164 -11.74 30.56 9.02
N ASP A 165 -11.52 29.29 9.34
CA ASP A 165 -12.43 28.53 10.20
C ASP A 165 -11.98 28.64 11.67
N GLU A 166 -12.68 29.48 12.46
CA GLU A 166 -12.41 29.71 13.88
C GLU A 166 -10.94 30.11 14.21
N PRO A 167 -10.37 31.16 13.57
CA PRO A 167 -8.93 31.44 13.60
C PRO A 167 -8.36 31.81 14.98
N THR A 168 -9.17 32.38 15.87
CA THR A 168 -8.77 32.96 17.17
C THR A 168 -9.06 32.05 18.37
N VAL A 169 -9.69 30.89 18.16
CA VAL A 169 -10.06 29.98 19.26
C VAL A 169 -8.81 29.46 19.97
N GLY A 170 -8.72 29.69 21.29
CA GLY A 170 -7.58 29.26 22.10
C GLY A 170 -6.33 30.11 21.94
N ILE A 171 -6.44 31.30 21.32
CA ILE A 171 -5.43 32.35 21.30
C ILE A 171 -5.73 33.33 22.44
N ASP A 172 -4.69 33.95 23.00
CA ASP A 172 -4.82 35.02 23.99
C ASP A 172 -5.60 36.23 23.44
N VAL A 173 -6.28 36.97 24.32
CA VAL A 173 -7.14 38.12 23.95
C VAL A 173 -6.34 39.23 23.28
N VAL A 174 -5.14 39.56 23.77
CA VAL A 174 -4.31 40.65 23.23
C VAL A 174 -3.84 40.34 21.81
N LEU A 175 -3.40 39.11 21.59
CA LEU A 175 -2.96 38.69 20.26
C LEU A 175 -4.15 38.47 19.30
N SER A 176 -5.30 38.05 19.82
CA SER A 176 -6.52 37.99 19.02
C SER A 176 -6.91 39.38 18.54
N GLU A 177 -6.72 40.43 19.36
CA GLU A 177 -6.90 41.82 18.96
C GLU A 177 -6.02 42.20 17.78
N SER A 178 -4.70 41.97 17.88
CA SER A 178 -3.76 42.33 16.82
C SER A 178 -3.99 41.54 15.53
N ILE A 179 -4.43 40.28 15.64
CA ILE A 179 -4.87 39.49 14.48
C ILE A 179 -6.05 40.16 13.79
N TRP A 180 -7.07 40.58 14.54
CA TRP A 180 -8.23 41.28 14.00
C TRP A 180 -7.87 42.62 13.38
N GLU A 181 -7.01 43.43 14.02
CA GLU A 181 -6.51 44.69 13.47
C GLU A 181 -5.84 44.47 12.11
N LYS A 182 -5.00 43.43 11.99
CA LYS A 182 -4.36 43.11 10.71
C LYS A 182 -5.35 42.64 9.65
N LEU A 183 -6.34 41.83 10.00
CA LEU A 183 -7.37 41.40 9.04
C LEU A 183 -8.19 42.60 8.54
N VAL A 184 -8.51 43.55 9.42
CA VAL A 184 -9.19 44.81 9.06
C VAL A 184 -8.29 45.67 8.16
N GLU A 185 -7.00 45.78 8.47
CA GLU A 185 -6.03 46.47 7.61
C GLU A 185 -6.00 45.83 6.21
N MET A 186 -5.80 44.51 6.11
CA MET A 186 -5.78 43.79 4.83
C MET A 186 -7.07 43.98 4.02
N SER A 187 -8.21 44.01 4.71
CA SER A 187 -9.50 44.25 4.05
C SER A 187 -9.61 45.66 3.50
N THR A 188 -9.21 46.67 4.29
CA THR A 188 -9.45 48.08 4.00
C THR A 188 -8.38 48.73 3.12
N THR A 189 -7.10 48.40 3.32
CA THR A 189 -5.97 49.02 2.61
C THR A 189 -5.53 48.18 1.40
N GLU A 190 -5.50 46.86 1.54
CA GLU A 190 -5.04 45.94 0.50
C GLU A 190 -6.20 45.38 -0.35
N GLY A 191 -7.45 45.66 0.02
CA GLY A 191 -8.65 45.23 -0.70
C GLY A 191 -8.91 43.71 -0.64
N LYS A 192 -8.33 43.02 0.35
CA LYS A 192 -8.52 41.57 0.54
C LYS A 192 -9.93 41.27 1.03
N THR A 193 -10.48 40.13 0.64
CA THR A 193 -11.78 39.68 1.17
C THR A 193 -11.56 38.59 2.19
N VAL A 194 -12.21 38.67 3.35
CA VAL A 194 -12.03 37.69 4.44
C VAL A 194 -13.39 37.12 4.84
N ILE A 195 -13.49 35.80 4.91
CA ILE A 195 -14.64 35.08 5.48
C ILE A 195 -14.14 34.39 6.74
N ILE A 196 -14.75 34.72 7.88
CA ILE A 196 -14.38 34.17 9.18
C ILE A 196 -15.60 33.46 9.77
N THR A 197 -15.42 32.23 10.21
CA THR A 197 -16.41 31.58 11.08
C THR A 197 -16.00 31.78 12.53
N THR A 198 -16.99 32.06 13.37
CA THR A 198 -16.77 32.16 14.81
C THR A 198 -18.05 31.80 15.56
N HIS A 199 -17.89 31.34 16.80
CA HIS A 199 -18.98 31.25 17.78
C HIS A 199 -18.92 32.40 18.80
N TYR A 200 -17.92 33.29 18.70
CA TYR A 200 -17.78 34.46 19.56
C TYR A 200 -18.44 35.68 18.92
N ILE A 201 -19.48 36.19 19.57
CA ILE A 201 -20.29 37.32 19.07
C ILE A 201 -19.47 38.61 18.98
N GLN A 202 -18.52 38.80 19.91
CA GLN A 202 -17.63 39.97 19.92
C GLN A 202 -16.68 40.02 18.72
N GLU A 203 -16.29 38.85 18.19
CA GLU A 203 -15.49 38.77 16.96
C GLU A 203 -16.35 39.09 15.73
N ALA A 204 -17.55 38.47 15.65
CA ALA A 204 -18.49 38.75 14.57
C ALA A 204 -18.83 40.25 14.47
N ARG A 205 -18.98 40.95 15.61
CA ARG A 205 -19.26 42.39 15.69
C ARG A 205 -18.27 43.28 14.93
N ARG A 206 -17.02 42.83 14.75
CA ARG A 206 -15.96 43.59 14.04
C ARG A 206 -16.03 43.44 12.53
N SER A 207 -16.84 42.51 12.04
CA SER A 207 -17.00 42.25 10.62
C SER A 207 -17.83 43.36 9.96
N ASN A 208 -17.58 43.62 8.69
CA ASN A 208 -18.39 44.57 7.91
C ASN A 208 -19.81 44.05 7.69
N THR A 209 -19.95 42.74 7.56
CA THR A 209 -21.23 42.04 7.38
C THR A 209 -21.22 40.78 8.22
N ILE A 210 -22.32 40.49 8.91
CA ILE A 210 -22.49 39.28 9.71
C ILE A 210 -23.63 38.43 9.17
N GLY A 211 -23.38 37.14 9.01
CA GLY A 211 -24.38 36.12 8.71
C GLY A 211 -24.69 35.31 9.95
N LEU A 212 -25.92 35.39 10.45
CA LEU A 212 -26.38 34.62 11.62
C LEU A 212 -26.94 33.27 11.16
N MET A 213 -26.22 32.18 11.41
CA MET A 213 -26.54 30.85 10.90
C MET A 213 -27.09 29.91 11.96
N ARG A 214 -28.21 29.24 11.65
CA ARG A 214 -28.78 28.18 12.49
C ARG A 214 -29.50 27.14 11.61
N ASN A 215 -29.40 25.85 11.99
CA ASN A 215 -30.06 24.73 11.29
C ASN A 215 -29.88 24.73 9.75
N GLY A 216 -28.69 25.09 9.26
CA GLY A 216 -28.42 25.14 7.83
C GLY A 216 -28.97 26.36 7.09
N LYS A 217 -29.59 27.32 7.78
CA LYS A 217 -30.17 28.56 7.22
C LYS A 217 -29.43 29.79 7.75
N ILE A 218 -29.45 30.87 6.97
CA ILE A 218 -29.08 32.22 7.43
C ILE A 218 -30.36 32.90 7.89
N LEU A 219 -30.40 33.27 9.18
CA LEU A 219 -31.54 33.92 9.82
C LEU A 219 -31.59 35.42 9.51
N ALA A 220 -30.42 36.05 9.47
CA ALA A 220 -30.24 37.44 9.10
C ALA A 220 -28.82 37.65 8.55
N GLU A 221 -28.68 38.59 7.61
CA GLU A 221 -27.43 38.94 6.96
C GLU A 221 -27.40 40.46 6.73
N ASP A 222 -26.61 41.19 7.52
CA ASP A 222 -26.42 42.63 7.35
C ASP A 222 -25.19 43.14 8.11
N ASP A 223 -24.90 44.43 8.05
CA ASP A 223 -23.92 45.06 8.93
C ASP A 223 -24.39 45.02 10.40
N PRO A 224 -23.47 44.81 11.36
CA PRO A 224 -23.83 44.70 12.78
C PRO A 224 -24.66 45.86 13.33
N ALA A 225 -24.42 47.10 12.88
CA ALA A 225 -25.10 48.28 13.42
C ALA A 225 -26.52 48.42 12.87
N THR A 226 -26.74 48.07 11.60
CA THR A 226 -28.07 48.00 10.99
C THR A 226 -28.87 46.87 11.59
N MET A 227 -28.26 45.69 11.75
CA MET A 227 -28.91 44.54 12.36
C MET A 227 -29.39 44.81 13.79
N MET A 228 -28.62 45.54 14.61
CA MET A 228 -29.07 45.96 15.95
C MET A 228 -30.23 46.96 15.90
N ARG A 229 -30.23 47.88 14.92
CA ARG A 229 -31.28 48.89 14.73
C ARG A 229 -32.60 48.26 14.26
N GLU A 230 -32.55 47.35 13.29
CA GLU A 230 -33.75 46.71 12.74
C GLU A 230 -34.49 45.82 13.74
N HIS A 231 -33.76 45.26 14.70
CA HIS A 231 -34.31 44.35 15.72
C HIS A 231 -34.55 45.01 17.08
N ASP A 232 -34.42 46.35 17.18
CA ASP A 232 -34.58 47.13 18.41
C ASP A 232 -33.85 46.49 19.62
N SER A 233 -32.54 46.26 19.46
CA SER A 233 -31.70 45.58 20.45
C SER A 233 -30.46 46.41 20.81
N SER A 234 -30.06 46.37 22.08
CA SER A 234 -28.84 47.03 22.57
C SER A 234 -27.56 46.22 22.34
N SER A 235 -27.68 44.93 22.00
CA SER A 235 -26.55 44.03 21.77
C SER A 235 -26.83 43.05 20.62
N LEU A 236 -25.78 42.53 19.97
CA LEU A 236 -25.91 41.49 18.95
C LEU A 236 -26.34 40.15 19.56
N GLU A 237 -25.96 39.90 20.80
CA GLU A 237 -26.39 38.78 21.62
C GLU A 237 -27.93 38.73 21.70
N ASP A 238 -28.57 39.86 22.00
CA ASP A 238 -30.03 39.96 22.08
C ASP A 238 -30.69 39.76 20.72
N VAL A 239 -30.11 40.29 19.64
CA VAL A 239 -30.60 40.06 18.28
C VAL A 239 -30.55 38.58 17.94
N PHE A 240 -29.39 37.94 18.15
CA PHE A 240 -29.22 36.53 17.84
C PHE A 240 -30.17 35.65 18.65
N LEU A 241 -30.38 35.97 19.93
CA LEU A 241 -31.34 35.27 20.79
C LEU A 241 -32.79 35.47 20.32
N LYS A 242 -33.20 36.67 19.94
CA LYS A 242 -34.54 36.97 19.40
C LYS A 242 -34.81 36.16 18.14
N LEU A 243 -33.91 36.21 17.17
CA LEU A 243 -34.00 35.46 15.91
C LEU A 243 -34.05 33.96 16.16
N CYS A 244 -33.21 33.46 17.06
CA CYS A 244 -33.21 32.06 17.47
C CYS A 244 -34.54 31.61 18.11
N ARG A 245 -35.18 32.46 18.91
CA ARG A 245 -36.49 32.16 19.52
C ARG A 245 -37.61 32.18 18.48
N GLN A 246 -37.59 33.14 17.55
CA GLN A 246 -38.56 33.22 16.47
C GLN A 246 -38.51 31.97 15.58
N GLU A 247 -37.31 31.50 15.23
CA GLU A 247 -37.13 30.25 14.46
C GLU A 247 -37.67 29.03 15.21
N LEU A 248 -37.43 28.93 16.53
CA LEU A 248 -37.95 27.83 17.35
C LEU A 248 -39.48 27.81 17.36
N ILE A 249 -40.12 28.97 17.49
CA ILE A 249 -41.59 29.09 17.46
C ILE A 249 -42.14 28.71 16.09
N LEU A 250 -41.50 29.15 15.00
CA LEU A 250 -41.91 28.81 13.64
C LEU A 250 -41.83 27.30 13.37
N ASN A 251 -40.80 26.62 13.90
CA ASN A 251 -40.66 25.17 13.75
C ASN A 251 -41.66 24.38 14.64
N ASP A 252 -42.11 24.93 15.78
CA ASP A 252 -43.09 24.28 16.67
C ASP A 252 -44.53 24.37 16.13
N TYR A 253 -44.80 25.33 15.23
CA TYR A 253 -46.12 25.57 14.63
C TYR A 253 -46.25 25.13 13.16
N GLY A 254 -45.17 24.65 12.52
CA GLY A 254 -45.15 24.31 11.08
C GLY A 254 -44.45 23.00 10.78
N ASP A 255 -45.23 21.93 10.59
CA ASP A 255 -44.76 20.60 10.18
C ASP A 255 -44.94 20.36 8.64
N GLU A 256 -45.07 21.40 7.81
CA GLU A 256 -45.47 21.24 6.39
C GLU A 256 -44.59 21.89 5.30
N ASP A 257 -43.47 22.54 5.59
CA ASP A 257 -42.59 23.10 4.53
C ASP A 257 -41.29 22.29 4.35
N LEU A 258 -41.42 20.99 4.08
CA LEU A 258 -40.39 20.27 3.33
C LEU A 258 -40.60 20.64 1.84
N PRO A 259 -39.64 21.25 1.13
CA PRO A 259 -39.72 21.50 -0.29
C PRO A 259 -39.94 20.16 -0.95
N ASP A 260 -40.98 20.11 -1.75
CA ASP A 260 -41.27 19.01 -2.66
C ASP A 260 -39.96 18.53 -3.31
N ASP A 261 -39.63 17.24 -3.18
CA ASP A 261 -38.38 16.63 -3.72
C ASP A 261 -38.20 16.96 -5.23
N ASN A 262 -39.28 17.34 -5.90
CA ASN A 262 -39.31 17.80 -7.28
C ASN A 262 -38.65 19.17 -7.53
N LYS A 263 -38.62 20.11 -6.56
CA LYS A 263 -37.89 21.40 -6.70
C LYS A 263 -36.37 21.22 -6.60
N PHE A 264 -35.90 20.22 -5.85
CA PHE A 264 -34.48 19.91 -5.72
C PHE A 264 -33.83 19.45 -7.04
N ASN A 265 -34.61 18.85 -7.94
CA ASN A 265 -34.10 18.28 -9.19
C ASN A 265 -33.98 19.30 -10.35
N SER A 266 -34.55 20.51 -10.23
CA SER A 266 -34.59 21.46 -11.36
C SER A 266 -33.39 22.39 -11.48
N THR A 267 -32.64 22.65 -10.40
CA THR A 267 -31.48 23.54 -10.40
C THR A 267 -30.19 22.74 -10.19
N LYS A 268 -29.53 22.39 -11.31
CA LYS A 268 -28.21 21.77 -11.26
C LYS A 268 -27.25 22.66 -10.49
N SER A 269 -26.46 22.07 -9.59
CA SER A 269 -25.38 22.78 -8.91
C SER A 269 -24.41 23.37 -9.94
N GLU A 270 -24.39 24.70 -10.03
CA GLU A 270 -23.55 25.43 -10.98
C GLU A 270 -22.43 26.14 -10.21
N TYR A 271 -21.21 25.70 -10.45
CA TYR A 271 -20.00 26.37 -10.01
C TYR A 271 -19.37 27.04 -11.23
N HIS A 272 -19.30 28.37 -11.28
CA HIS A 272 -18.50 29.04 -12.33
C HIS A 272 -17.05 28.57 -12.22
N LEU A 273 -16.49 28.05 -13.31
CA LEU A 273 -15.23 27.29 -13.35
C LEU A 273 -14.04 28.13 -12.88
N LEU A 274 -13.64 28.02 -11.59
CA LEU A 274 -12.22 28.22 -11.25
C LEU A 274 -11.42 27.26 -12.13
N GLN A 275 -10.41 27.78 -12.82
CA GLN A 275 -9.53 26.95 -13.63
C GLN A 275 -8.90 25.89 -12.73
N SER A 276 -9.11 24.62 -13.09
CA SER A 276 -8.38 23.51 -12.47
C SER A 276 -6.90 23.76 -12.71
N THR A 277 -6.09 23.72 -11.67
CA THR A 277 -4.64 23.84 -11.84
C THR A 277 -4.15 22.70 -12.71
N CYS A 278 -3.43 23.04 -13.78
CA CYS A 278 -2.74 22.07 -14.60
C CYS A 278 -1.66 21.35 -13.79
N PHE A 279 -1.25 20.19 -14.28
CA PHE A 279 -0.14 19.43 -13.70
C PHE A 279 1.15 20.27 -13.74
N GLU A 280 1.80 20.45 -12.58
CA GLU A 280 3.02 21.23 -12.43
C GLU A 280 4.10 20.42 -11.70
N TRP A 281 5.29 20.32 -12.31
CA TRP A 281 6.41 19.57 -11.75
C TRP A 281 6.96 20.15 -10.45
N ASP A 282 6.85 21.46 -10.23
CA ASP A 282 7.32 22.10 -9.00
C ASP A 282 6.50 21.64 -7.78
N ARG A 283 5.20 21.38 -7.96
CA ARG A 283 4.34 20.82 -6.91
C ARG A 283 4.70 19.38 -6.58
N VAL A 284 4.97 18.57 -7.61
CA VAL A 284 5.49 17.21 -7.43
C VAL A 284 6.79 17.24 -6.65
N ARG A 285 7.72 18.13 -7.01
CA ARG A 285 9.00 18.30 -6.32
C ARG A 285 8.81 18.73 -4.87
N ALA A 286 7.91 19.68 -4.60
CA ALA A 286 7.58 20.12 -3.24
C ALA A 286 7.05 18.96 -2.41
N TYR A 287 6.13 18.17 -2.97
CA TYR A 287 5.57 16.99 -2.32
C TYR A 287 6.61 15.89 -2.09
N SER A 288 7.46 15.58 -3.07
CA SER A 288 8.57 14.63 -2.91
C SER A 288 9.55 15.07 -1.81
N MET A 289 9.88 16.37 -1.75
CA MET A 289 10.74 16.90 -0.69
C MET A 289 10.08 16.77 0.68
N LYS A 290 8.77 17.03 0.76
CA LYS A 290 7.97 16.79 1.97
C LYS A 290 8.01 15.31 2.37
N SER A 291 7.77 14.38 1.44
CA SER A 291 7.87 12.94 1.72
C SER A 291 9.26 12.54 2.21
N PHE A 292 10.33 13.13 1.65
CA PHE A 292 11.71 12.86 2.05
C PHE A 292 12.00 13.33 3.48
N ILE A 293 11.56 14.54 3.84
CA ILE A 293 11.69 15.07 5.20
C ILE A 293 10.97 14.16 6.19
N TRP A 294 9.72 13.79 5.89
CA TRP A 294 8.94 12.87 6.72
C TRP A 294 9.66 11.55 6.95
N MET A 295 10.21 10.97 5.89
CA MET A 295 10.94 9.71 5.93
C MET A 295 12.22 9.81 6.78
N ARG A 296 12.98 10.89 6.63
CA ARG A 296 14.20 11.15 7.41
C ARG A 296 13.89 11.27 8.91
N ARG A 297 12.77 11.89 9.27
CA ARG A 297 12.31 12.02 10.67
C ARG A 297 11.82 10.68 11.23
N ASN A 298 11.27 9.82 10.38
CA ASN A 298 10.78 8.48 10.73
C ASN A 298 11.81 7.39 10.45
N ILE A 299 13.05 7.57 10.94
CA ILE A 299 14.17 6.65 10.65
C ILE A 299 13.89 5.21 11.10
N ALA A 300 13.18 5.03 12.21
CA ALA A 300 12.82 3.70 12.70
C ALA A 300 11.95 2.94 11.69
N LEU A 301 10.97 3.61 11.08
CA LEU A 301 10.12 3.03 10.04
C LEU A 301 10.92 2.69 8.79
N VAL A 302 11.83 3.57 8.38
CA VAL A 302 12.70 3.34 7.21
C VAL A 302 13.63 2.15 7.45
N LEU A 303 14.32 2.11 8.59
CA LEU A 303 15.19 1.00 8.98
C LEU A 303 14.42 -0.31 9.05
N PHE A 304 13.23 -0.31 9.66
CA PHE A 304 12.37 -1.48 9.68
C PHE A 304 12.02 -1.94 8.26
N THR A 305 11.64 -1.01 7.38
CA THR A 305 11.28 -1.29 5.99
C THR A 305 12.46 -1.82 5.17
N LEU A 306 13.69 -1.40 5.46
CA LEU A 306 14.92 -1.90 4.82
C LEU A 306 15.39 -3.25 5.38
N LEU A 307 15.22 -3.48 6.68
CA LEU A 307 15.64 -4.72 7.35
C LEU A 307 14.64 -5.87 7.13
N LEU A 308 13.36 -5.56 6.94
CA LEU A 308 12.30 -6.55 6.76
C LEU A 308 12.55 -7.51 5.57
N PRO A 309 12.91 -7.05 4.35
CA PRO A 309 13.23 -7.97 3.26
C PRO A 309 14.44 -8.85 3.54
N ILE A 310 15.46 -8.35 4.25
CA ILE A 310 16.63 -9.13 4.67
C ILE A 310 16.19 -10.24 5.63
N LEU A 311 15.39 -9.89 6.64
CA LEU A 311 14.86 -10.84 7.61
C LEU A 311 13.99 -11.90 6.92
N GLN A 312 13.08 -11.48 6.05
CA GLN A 312 12.18 -12.38 5.32
C GLN A 312 12.95 -13.35 4.41
N CYS A 313 13.93 -12.86 3.65
CA CYS A 313 14.76 -13.70 2.78
C CYS A 313 15.64 -14.66 3.57
N THR A 314 16.18 -14.21 4.71
CA THR A 314 16.97 -15.06 5.61
C THR A 314 16.11 -16.16 6.22
N LEU A 315 14.95 -15.80 6.79
CA LEU A 315 14.04 -16.76 7.37
C LEU A 315 13.56 -17.78 6.34
N ILE A 316 13.15 -17.34 5.15
CA ILE A 316 12.64 -18.27 4.13
C ILE A 316 13.75 -19.17 3.60
N SER A 317 14.98 -18.67 3.46
CA SER A 317 16.11 -19.49 2.99
C SER A 317 16.56 -20.50 4.05
N LEU A 318 16.54 -20.13 5.34
CA LEU A 318 16.86 -21.04 6.43
C LEU A 318 15.78 -22.10 6.68
N THR A 319 14.51 -21.77 6.43
CA THR A 319 13.39 -22.67 6.75
C THR A 319 12.94 -23.52 5.57
N ILE A 320 13.03 -23.03 4.33
CA ILE A 320 12.47 -23.70 3.16
C ILE A 320 13.56 -24.32 2.30
N GLY A 321 13.47 -25.64 2.11
CA GLY A 321 13.92 -26.31 0.90
C GLY A 321 15.40 -26.68 0.81
N GLU A 322 16.09 -26.82 1.94
CA GLU A 322 17.33 -27.61 2.00
C GLU A 322 17.02 -29.11 2.09
N ASP A 323 17.97 -29.94 1.66
CA ASP A 323 17.80 -31.39 1.73
C ASP A 323 17.71 -31.85 3.19
N PRO A 324 16.68 -32.61 3.58
CA PRO A 324 16.55 -33.09 4.94
C PRO A 324 17.74 -34.00 5.30
N CYS A 325 18.38 -33.67 6.43
CA CYS A 325 19.48 -34.43 7.01
C CYS A 325 18.98 -35.36 8.12
N GLY A 326 19.66 -36.49 8.31
CA GLY A 326 19.36 -37.42 9.42
C GLY A 326 18.05 -38.19 9.28
N ILE A 327 17.59 -38.42 8.05
CA ILE A 327 16.41 -39.25 7.80
C ILE A 327 16.75 -40.69 8.15
N LYS A 328 16.05 -41.25 9.14
CA LYS A 328 16.27 -42.62 9.62
C LYS A 328 15.52 -43.64 8.77
N LEU A 329 16.22 -44.66 8.29
CA LEU A 329 15.66 -45.80 7.55
C LEU A 329 15.93 -47.09 8.34
N GLY A 330 14.87 -47.83 8.67
CA GLY A 330 14.94 -49.12 9.34
C GLY A 330 15.40 -50.21 8.37
N ILE A 331 16.42 -50.97 8.72
CA ILE A 331 16.99 -52.02 7.88
C ILE A 331 16.76 -53.38 8.53
N VAL A 332 16.23 -54.32 7.75
CA VAL A 332 16.16 -55.73 8.11
C VAL A 332 16.90 -56.50 7.03
N ASN A 333 18.09 -56.97 7.35
CA ASN A 333 18.97 -57.65 6.38
C ASN A 333 19.17 -59.11 6.77
N ASP A 334 18.37 -60.00 6.18
CA ASP A 334 18.47 -61.44 6.44
C ASP A 334 19.64 -62.11 5.69
N GLU A 335 20.31 -61.40 4.78
CA GLU A 335 21.49 -61.91 4.07
C GLU A 335 22.74 -61.93 4.95
N ILE A 336 22.88 -60.95 5.85
CA ILE A 336 24.07 -60.79 6.70
C ILE A 336 23.69 -61.17 8.15
N LEU A 337 23.99 -62.41 8.53
CA LEU A 337 23.68 -62.95 9.87
C LEU A 337 24.70 -62.54 10.96
N THR A 338 25.79 -61.84 10.61
CA THR A 338 26.87 -61.45 11.56
C THR A 338 27.28 -59.98 11.45
N ASN A 339 27.28 -59.27 12.58
CA ASN A 339 27.65 -57.87 12.78
C ASN A 339 29.17 -57.58 12.63
N THR A 340 29.78 -57.88 11.49
CA THR A 340 31.15 -57.43 11.20
C THR A 340 31.16 -56.34 10.14
N LEU A 341 31.11 -55.09 10.60
CA LEU A 341 31.39 -53.85 9.84
C LEU A 341 32.85 -53.73 9.36
N ALA A 342 33.62 -54.83 9.28
CA ALA A 342 34.98 -54.81 8.72
C ALA A 342 34.94 -54.71 7.19
N VAL A 343 35.56 -53.66 6.66
CA VAL A 343 35.59 -53.28 5.25
C VAL A 343 36.70 -54.06 4.55
N THR A 344 36.36 -54.80 3.51
CA THR A 344 37.27 -55.05 2.39
C THR A 344 36.57 -54.55 1.14
N GLU A 345 37.15 -53.56 0.47
CA GLU A 345 36.80 -53.25 -0.93
C GLU A 345 37.12 -54.50 -1.73
N GLU A 346 36.09 -55.31 -1.98
CA GLU A 346 36.25 -56.46 -2.83
C GLU A 346 36.49 -55.95 -4.25
N THR A 347 37.51 -56.47 -4.91
CA THR A 347 37.97 -56.03 -6.24
C THR A 347 37.55 -57.01 -7.35
N GLU A 348 37.05 -58.20 -7.01
CA GLU A 348 36.69 -59.25 -7.96
C GLU A 348 35.17 -59.49 -8.06
N CYS A 349 34.65 -59.83 -9.24
CA CYS A 349 33.25 -60.22 -9.41
C CYS A 349 33.01 -61.62 -8.77
N ALA A 350 32.95 -61.66 -7.45
CA ALA A 350 32.84 -62.88 -6.67
C ALA A 350 31.40 -63.08 -6.18
N SER A 351 30.88 -64.30 -6.29
CA SER A 351 29.56 -64.69 -5.76
C SER A 351 29.41 -64.54 -4.25
N ASN A 352 30.52 -64.29 -3.53
CA ASN A 352 30.57 -64.12 -2.08
C ASN A 352 30.49 -62.65 -1.64
N SER A 353 30.41 -61.69 -2.57
CA SER A 353 30.26 -60.27 -2.26
C SER A 353 28.85 -59.94 -1.78
N SER A 354 28.72 -59.30 -0.62
CA SER A 354 27.43 -58.82 -0.15
C SER A 354 27.03 -57.52 -0.86
N LEU A 355 26.20 -57.65 -1.90
CA LEU A 355 25.60 -56.51 -2.62
C LEU A 355 24.65 -55.71 -1.71
N SER A 356 24.00 -56.35 -0.73
CA SER A 356 23.19 -55.62 0.26
C SER A 356 24.04 -54.65 1.08
N ARG A 357 25.27 -55.03 1.46
CA ARG A 357 26.18 -54.14 2.19
C ARG A 357 26.66 -52.96 1.34
N GLU A 358 27.00 -53.20 0.08
CA GLU A 358 27.36 -52.10 -0.84
C GLU A 358 26.18 -51.14 -1.04
N PHE A 359 24.96 -51.66 -1.19
CA PHE A 359 23.74 -50.87 -1.26
C PHE A 359 23.57 -49.98 -0.01
N LEU A 360 23.72 -50.54 1.19
CA LEU A 360 23.62 -49.81 2.46
C LEU A 360 24.70 -48.74 2.58
N ASN A 361 25.93 -49.02 2.14
CA ASN A 361 27.03 -48.03 2.15
C ASN A 361 26.73 -46.85 1.24
N ILE A 362 26.15 -47.08 0.05
CA ILE A 362 25.73 -46.00 -0.87
C ILE A 362 24.57 -45.19 -0.27
N LEU A 363 23.61 -45.84 0.40
CA LEU A 363 22.54 -45.12 1.10
C LEU A 363 23.08 -44.24 2.24
N HIS A 364 24.03 -44.75 3.02
CA HIS A 364 24.67 -44.00 4.09
C HIS A 364 25.45 -42.80 3.54
N SER A 365 26.18 -42.95 2.42
CA SER A 365 26.89 -41.84 1.79
C SER A 365 25.95 -40.77 1.20
N LYS A 366 24.71 -41.14 0.85
CA LYS A 366 23.62 -40.21 0.48
C LYS A 366 22.88 -39.59 1.69
N GLY A 367 23.43 -39.70 2.90
CA GLY A 367 22.97 -38.98 4.09
C GLY A 367 21.74 -39.59 4.79
N LEU A 368 21.44 -40.87 4.56
CA LEU A 368 20.45 -41.62 5.33
C LEU A 368 21.09 -42.24 6.58
N THR A 369 20.43 -42.13 7.72
CA THR A 369 20.84 -42.81 8.95
C THR A 369 20.19 -44.18 8.99
N LEU A 370 21.00 -45.24 8.98
CA LEU A 370 20.50 -46.62 8.96
C LEU A 370 20.30 -47.13 10.39
N VAL A 371 19.15 -47.73 10.66
CA VAL A 371 18.80 -48.30 11.97
C VAL A 371 18.48 -49.78 11.79
N ASP A 372 19.32 -50.65 12.33
CA ASP A 372 19.15 -52.10 12.16
C ASP A 372 18.06 -52.66 13.08
N TYR A 373 17.19 -53.51 12.52
CA TYR A 373 16.16 -54.27 13.24
C TYR A 373 16.32 -55.77 12.98
N GLN A 374 16.10 -56.57 14.01
CA GLN A 374 16.23 -58.04 13.91
C GLN A 374 15.06 -58.71 13.19
N THR A 375 13.86 -58.11 13.22
CA THR A 375 12.66 -58.67 12.59
C THR A 375 11.91 -57.59 11.84
N LEU A 376 11.22 -58.01 10.77
CA LEU A 376 10.36 -57.12 9.98
C LEU A 376 9.24 -56.51 10.83
N GLU A 377 8.66 -57.27 11.77
CA GLU A 377 7.65 -56.76 12.69
C GLU A 377 8.18 -55.68 13.63
N ALA A 378 9.40 -55.83 14.15
CA ALA A 378 10.04 -54.82 14.98
C ALA A 378 10.32 -53.54 14.18
N ALA A 379 10.79 -53.67 12.93
CA ALA A 379 11.02 -52.54 12.03
C ALA A 379 9.72 -51.79 11.70
N HIS A 380 8.64 -52.50 11.39
CA HIS A 380 7.32 -51.90 11.22
C HIS A 380 6.80 -51.24 12.50
N GLY A 381 7.07 -51.84 13.66
CA GLY A 381 6.80 -51.25 14.96
C GLY A 381 7.55 -49.93 15.16
N GLY A 382 8.83 -49.88 14.77
CA GLY A 382 9.66 -48.67 14.78
C GLY A 382 9.10 -47.57 13.87
N ALA A 383 8.67 -47.94 12.65
CA ALA A 383 8.01 -46.99 11.75
C ALA A 383 6.69 -46.46 12.34
N ARG A 384 5.85 -47.32 12.93
CA ARG A 384 4.60 -46.92 13.60
C ARG A 384 4.84 -46.03 14.83
N LYS A 385 6.00 -46.14 15.48
CA LYS A 385 6.43 -45.30 16.60
C LYS A 385 7.17 -44.03 16.17
N ASN A 386 7.30 -43.78 14.87
CA ASN A 386 8.06 -42.66 14.31
C ASN A 386 9.56 -42.67 14.70
N GLU A 387 10.12 -43.87 14.93
CA GLU A 387 11.57 -44.06 15.15
C GLU A 387 12.34 -44.03 13.82
N VAL A 388 11.70 -44.49 12.74
CA VAL A 388 12.19 -44.51 11.36
C VAL A 388 11.11 -44.06 10.37
N TRP A 389 11.51 -43.46 9.26
CA TRP A 389 10.61 -42.94 8.20
C TRP A 389 10.29 -43.97 7.10
N GLY A 390 10.94 -45.13 7.16
CA GLY A 390 10.70 -46.24 6.25
C GLY A 390 11.46 -47.48 6.70
N VAL A 391 11.13 -48.62 6.09
CA VAL A 391 11.75 -49.92 6.34
C VAL A 391 12.19 -50.51 5.00
N ALA A 392 13.43 -50.97 4.93
CA ALA A 392 13.96 -51.74 3.80
C ALA A 392 14.33 -53.15 4.25
N TYR A 393 13.92 -54.15 3.46
CA TYR A 393 14.13 -55.57 3.73
C TYR A 393 14.92 -56.24 2.61
N PHE A 394 15.94 -57.00 3.00
CA PHE A 394 16.78 -57.81 2.11
C PHE A 394 16.58 -59.29 2.41
N ASN A 395 16.29 -60.08 1.37
CA ASN A 395 16.15 -61.53 1.45
C ASN A 395 17.50 -62.22 1.73
N ARG A 396 17.45 -63.42 2.34
CA ARG A 396 18.63 -64.26 2.66
C ARG A 396 19.57 -64.51 1.47
N ASN A 397 19.01 -64.67 0.28
CA ASN A 397 19.75 -64.99 -0.95
C ASN A 397 19.82 -63.78 -1.91
N TYR A 398 19.81 -62.55 -1.40
CA TYR A 398 19.73 -61.34 -2.23
C TYR A 398 20.85 -61.23 -3.27
N SER A 399 22.12 -61.24 -2.85
CA SER A 399 23.27 -61.01 -3.76
C SER A 399 23.42 -62.14 -4.77
N SER A 400 23.27 -63.39 -4.34
CA SER A 400 23.35 -64.56 -5.24
C SER A 400 22.24 -64.54 -6.29
N SER A 401 21.03 -64.13 -5.92
CA SER A 401 19.89 -64.00 -6.83
C SER A 401 20.04 -62.83 -7.81
N VAL A 402 20.61 -61.70 -7.37
CA VAL A 402 20.96 -60.58 -8.25
C VAL A 402 22.01 -61.00 -9.30
N TYR A 403 23.06 -61.71 -8.89
CA TYR A 403 24.06 -62.25 -9.82
C TYR A 403 23.46 -63.26 -10.81
N GLU A 404 22.59 -64.16 -10.35
CA GLU A 404 21.89 -65.10 -11.20
C GLU A 404 21.02 -64.38 -12.25
N ARG A 405 20.31 -63.33 -11.83
CA ARG A 405 19.47 -62.50 -12.71
C ARG A 405 20.29 -61.75 -13.75
N LEU A 406 21.46 -61.21 -13.38
CA LEU A 406 22.36 -60.53 -14.32
C LEU A 406 23.02 -61.48 -15.33
N ASN A 407 23.37 -62.69 -14.90
CA ASN A 407 24.04 -63.68 -15.75
C ASN A 407 23.06 -64.42 -16.70
N LYS A 408 21.91 -64.86 -16.18
CA LYS A 408 20.92 -65.63 -16.96
C LYS A 408 19.91 -64.75 -17.70
N GLY A 409 19.81 -63.46 -17.33
CA GLY A 409 18.89 -62.51 -17.95
C GLY A 409 17.44 -63.03 -17.98
N PRO A 410 16.78 -63.09 -19.15
CA PRO A 410 15.40 -63.61 -19.27
C PRO A 410 15.21 -65.07 -18.87
N LYS A 411 16.29 -65.85 -18.69
CA LYS A 411 16.27 -67.27 -18.32
C LYS A 411 16.42 -67.50 -16.81
N ALA A 412 16.37 -66.45 -16.00
CA ALA A 412 16.42 -66.57 -14.54
C ALA A 412 15.15 -67.25 -13.99
N LEU A 413 15.31 -68.02 -12.91
CA LEU A 413 14.19 -68.66 -12.19
C LEU A 413 13.35 -67.61 -11.45
N ASP A 414 12.03 -67.83 -11.36
CA ASP A 414 11.12 -66.94 -10.61
C ASP A 414 11.53 -66.78 -9.13
N SER A 415 12.13 -67.82 -8.53
CA SER A 415 12.68 -67.77 -7.17
C SER A 415 13.86 -66.80 -7.04
N ALA A 416 14.68 -66.66 -8.08
CA ALA A 416 15.78 -65.69 -8.14
C ALA A 416 15.25 -64.28 -8.38
N ILE A 417 14.16 -64.12 -9.14
CA ILE A 417 13.50 -62.81 -9.31
C ILE A 417 13.01 -62.31 -7.96
N ASN A 418 12.18 -63.09 -7.26
CA ASN A 418 11.61 -62.70 -5.95
C ASN A 418 12.68 -62.47 -4.87
N SER A 419 13.74 -63.28 -4.87
CA SER A 419 14.82 -63.15 -3.88
C SER A 419 15.77 -61.97 -4.17
N SER A 420 15.78 -61.46 -5.41
CA SER A 420 16.59 -60.31 -5.84
C SER A 420 15.93 -58.94 -5.57
N GLU A 421 14.71 -58.91 -5.06
CA GLU A 421 13.99 -57.66 -4.77
C GLU A 421 14.34 -57.10 -3.39
N VAL A 422 14.49 -55.78 -3.31
CA VAL A 422 14.55 -55.06 -2.03
C VAL A 422 13.13 -54.56 -1.73
N LEU A 423 12.51 -55.07 -0.67
CA LEU A 423 11.17 -54.64 -0.28
C LEU A 423 11.27 -53.39 0.58
N VAL A 424 10.53 -52.34 0.21
CA VAL A 424 10.60 -51.04 0.87
C VAL A 424 9.20 -50.57 1.25
N TRP A 425 9.02 -50.22 2.52
CA TRP A 425 7.81 -49.61 3.06
C TRP A 425 8.14 -48.23 3.57
N LEU A 426 7.57 -47.20 2.96
CA LEU A 426 7.83 -45.79 3.30
C LEU A 426 6.66 -45.21 4.08
N ASP A 427 6.94 -44.37 5.07
CA ASP A 427 5.93 -43.49 5.63
C ASP A 427 5.68 -42.33 4.65
N MET A 428 4.47 -42.32 4.09
CA MET A 428 4.00 -41.30 3.15
C MET A 428 3.13 -40.23 3.82
N SER A 429 3.04 -40.22 5.15
CA SER A 429 2.38 -39.16 5.93
C SER A 429 2.97 -37.77 5.63
N SER A 430 4.27 -37.72 5.33
CA SER A 430 4.96 -36.57 4.75
C SER A 430 5.37 -36.87 3.31
N GLN A 431 4.69 -36.24 2.35
CA GLN A 431 4.97 -36.44 0.92
C GLN A 431 6.40 -36.04 0.55
N VAL A 432 6.98 -35.05 1.22
CA VAL A 432 8.36 -34.57 0.97
C VAL A 432 9.37 -35.62 1.42
N MET A 433 9.25 -36.10 2.67
CA MET A 433 10.18 -37.11 3.20
C MET A 433 10.06 -38.42 2.42
N GLY A 434 8.83 -38.88 2.14
CA GLY A 434 8.58 -40.10 1.38
C GLY A 434 9.14 -40.03 -0.04
N LYS A 435 8.95 -38.91 -0.77
CA LYS A 435 9.51 -38.75 -2.13
C LYS A 435 11.03 -38.70 -2.13
N ILE A 436 11.65 -37.96 -1.21
CA ILE A 436 13.12 -37.88 -1.11
C ILE A 436 13.70 -39.24 -0.78
N MET A 437 13.11 -39.97 0.18
CA MET A 437 13.56 -41.31 0.54
C MET A 437 13.42 -42.27 -0.64
N LYS A 438 12.26 -42.27 -1.31
CA LYS A 438 12.04 -43.08 -2.51
C LYS A 438 13.08 -42.78 -3.59
N GLN A 439 13.29 -41.51 -3.93
CA GLN A 439 14.25 -41.09 -4.95
C GLN A 439 15.67 -41.54 -4.59
N ARG A 440 16.12 -41.34 -3.33
CA ARG A 440 17.46 -41.77 -2.89
C ARG A 440 17.63 -43.29 -2.98
N ILE A 441 16.61 -44.07 -2.62
CA ILE A 441 16.64 -45.53 -2.71
C ILE A 441 16.71 -46.01 -4.17
N GLU A 442 15.87 -45.45 -5.05
CA GLU A 442 15.87 -45.77 -6.48
C GLU A 442 17.20 -45.41 -7.15
N GLU A 443 17.75 -44.23 -6.84
CA GLU A 443 19.07 -43.82 -7.34
C GLU A 443 20.18 -44.74 -6.86
N THR A 444 20.16 -45.16 -5.61
CA THR A 444 21.14 -46.12 -5.08
C THR A 444 21.04 -47.47 -5.77
N ALA A 445 19.83 -47.95 -6.06
CA ALA A 445 19.64 -49.17 -6.83
C ALA A 445 20.29 -49.07 -8.21
N VAL A 446 19.98 -47.99 -8.95
CA VAL A 446 20.57 -47.76 -10.29
C VAL A 446 22.10 -47.65 -10.21
N GLU A 447 22.63 -46.90 -9.25
CA GLU A 447 24.07 -46.72 -9.06
C GLU A 447 24.78 -48.05 -8.77
N LEU A 448 24.23 -48.87 -7.86
CA LEU A 448 24.74 -50.20 -7.56
C LEU A 448 24.74 -51.09 -8.81
N PHE A 449 23.63 -51.14 -9.55
CA PHE A 449 23.55 -51.94 -10.78
C PHE A 449 24.60 -51.52 -11.82
N VAL A 450 24.82 -50.22 -12.01
CA VAL A 450 25.86 -49.70 -12.92
C VAL A 450 27.26 -50.10 -12.46
N ARG A 451 27.55 -50.02 -11.15
CA ARG A 451 28.84 -50.46 -10.59
C ARG A 451 29.09 -51.95 -10.82
N VAL A 452 28.10 -52.81 -10.54
CA VAL A 452 28.19 -54.26 -10.73
C VAL A 452 28.38 -54.63 -12.20
N ILE A 453 27.61 -54.02 -13.12
CA ILE A 453 27.73 -54.30 -14.56
C ILE A 453 29.12 -53.92 -15.09
N ARG A 454 29.66 -52.76 -14.69
CA ARG A 454 31.02 -52.35 -15.08
C ARG A 454 32.09 -53.26 -14.48
N ARG A 455 31.97 -53.62 -13.19
CA ARG A 455 32.94 -54.48 -12.49
C ARG A 455 32.96 -55.90 -13.02
N CYS A 456 31.80 -56.44 -13.35
CA CYS A 456 31.64 -57.82 -13.84
C CYS A 456 31.66 -57.94 -15.37
N ASN A 457 31.82 -56.82 -16.09
CA ASN A 457 31.82 -56.74 -17.55
C ASN A 457 30.60 -57.41 -18.20
N PHE A 458 29.41 -57.24 -17.60
CA PHE A 458 28.17 -57.75 -18.17
C PHE A 458 27.79 -56.93 -19.41
N SER A 459 27.44 -57.60 -20.51
CA SER A 459 27.12 -56.96 -21.80
C SER A 459 25.74 -56.29 -21.84
N THR A 460 24.89 -56.53 -20.84
CA THR A 460 23.53 -56.00 -20.76
C THR A 460 23.48 -54.78 -19.86
N ILE A 461 23.25 -53.60 -20.46
CA ILE A 461 22.80 -52.39 -19.75
C ILE A 461 21.42 -52.70 -19.15
N PRO A 462 21.10 -52.27 -17.92
CA PRO A 462 19.78 -52.53 -17.35
C PRO A 462 18.70 -51.90 -18.23
N PRO A 463 17.61 -52.61 -18.54
CA PRO A 463 16.45 -51.98 -19.18
C PRO A 463 15.95 -50.84 -18.29
N GLY A 464 15.86 -49.62 -18.82
CA GLY A 464 15.43 -48.44 -18.07
C GLY A 464 16.55 -47.54 -17.51
N SER A 465 17.82 -47.83 -17.77
CA SER A 465 18.91 -46.89 -17.47
C SER A 465 18.86 -45.70 -18.45
N LEU A 466 18.16 -44.64 -18.07
CA LEU A 466 18.24 -43.35 -18.75
C LEU A 466 19.64 -42.77 -18.52
N ALA A 467 20.36 -42.46 -19.61
CA ALA A 467 21.60 -41.70 -19.53
C ALA A 467 21.28 -40.35 -18.87
N LYS A 468 21.89 -40.07 -17.71
CA LYS A 468 21.80 -38.77 -17.05
C LYS A 468 22.69 -37.79 -17.81
N GLU A 469 22.11 -37.17 -18.83
CA GLU A 469 22.72 -36.05 -19.56
C GLU A 469 22.61 -34.74 -18.76
N GLN A 470 23.37 -33.72 -19.16
CA GLN A 470 23.32 -32.41 -18.51
C GLN A 470 21.94 -31.76 -18.67
N ALA A 471 21.47 -31.07 -17.63
CA ALA A 471 20.22 -30.33 -17.69
C ALA A 471 20.30 -29.21 -18.74
N VAL A 472 19.25 -29.05 -19.54
CA VAL A 472 19.16 -27.95 -20.54
C VAL A 472 19.18 -26.58 -19.85
N PHE A 473 18.54 -26.47 -18.68
CA PHE A 473 18.57 -25.29 -17.82
C PHE A 473 18.65 -25.72 -16.35
N GLY A 474 19.41 -24.98 -15.54
CA GLY A 474 19.57 -25.25 -14.11
C GLY A 474 20.45 -26.45 -13.81
N THR A 475 20.24 -27.07 -12.64
CA THR A 475 20.99 -28.22 -12.14
C THR A 475 20.09 -29.46 -12.08
N LEU A 476 20.68 -30.66 -12.21
CA LEU A 476 19.95 -31.93 -12.11
C LEU A 476 19.37 -32.18 -10.72
N ASN A 477 20.00 -31.62 -9.68
CA ASN A 477 19.56 -31.68 -8.28
C ASN A 477 19.14 -30.28 -7.83
N LEU A 478 18.06 -29.76 -8.42
CA LEU A 478 17.51 -28.46 -8.04
C LEU A 478 16.89 -28.57 -6.63
N SER A 479 17.39 -27.78 -5.68
CA SER A 479 16.81 -27.76 -4.34
C SER A 479 15.45 -27.03 -4.34
N PHE A 480 14.56 -27.42 -3.43
CA PHE A 480 13.26 -26.74 -3.30
C PHE A 480 13.42 -25.26 -2.94
N ARG A 481 14.51 -24.91 -2.24
CA ARG A 481 14.91 -23.52 -1.98
C ARG A 481 15.14 -22.77 -3.30
N GLN A 482 15.99 -23.29 -4.17
CA GLN A 482 16.31 -22.66 -5.46
C GLN A 482 15.07 -22.51 -6.35
N PHE A 483 14.12 -23.45 -6.27
CA PHE A 483 12.83 -23.37 -6.96
C PHE A 483 11.95 -22.23 -6.45
N MET A 484 11.89 -22.03 -5.12
CA MET A 484 11.05 -21.02 -4.47
C MET A 484 11.64 -19.61 -4.50
N THR A 485 12.96 -19.47 -4.58
CA THR A 485 13.67 -18.17 -4.55
C THR A 485 13.11 -17.14 -5.54
N PRO A 486 12.88 -17.46 -6.84
CA PRO A 486 12.26 -16.53 -7.78
C PRO A 486 10.87 -16.04 -7.36
N ALA A 487 10.05 -16.93 -6.81
CA ALA A 487 8.71 -16.59 -6.36
C ALA A 487 8.75 -15.61 -5.18
N ASN A 488 9.55 -15.94 -4.16
CA ASN A 488 9.70 -15.11 -2.96
C ASN A 488 10.23 -13.71 -3.29
N ALA A 489 11.22 -13.62 -4.19
CA ALA A 489 11.76 -12.33 -4.63
C ALA A 489 10.67 -11.44 -5.25
N VAL A 490 9.85 -11.97 -6.16
CA VAL A 490 8.75 -11.23 -6.81
C VAL A 490 7.67 -10.84 -5.79
N LEU A 491 7.28 -11.76 -4.90
CA LEU A 491 6.25 -11.51 -3.90
C LEU A 491 6.68 -10.42 -2.90
N PHE A 492 7.86 -10.53 -2.29
CA PHE A 492 8.34 -9.51 -1.36
C PHE A 492 8.48 -8.14 -2.04
N THR A 493 8.96 -8.13 -3.27
CA THR A 493 9.08 -6.91 -4.08
C THR A 493 7.73 -6.27 -4.40
N PHE A 494 6.67 -7.06 -4.60
CA PHE A 494 5.32 -6.53 -4.82
C PHE A 494 4.69 -6.01 -3.51
N TYR A 495 4.81 -6.76 -2.41
CA TYR A 495 4.05 -6.50 -1.18
C TYR A 495 4.68 -5.45 -0.26
N LEU A 496 6.00 -5.41 -0.12
CA LEU A 496 6.65 -4.48 0.81
C LEU A 496 6.42 -3.02 0.42
N PRO A 497 6.64 -2.61 -0.86
CA PRO A 497 6.36 -1.24 -1.29
C PRO A 497 4.87 -0.92 -1.27
N MET A 498 4.01 -1.92 -1.54
CA MET A 498 2.56 -1.77 -1.45
C MET A 498 2.12 -1.38 -0.03
N MET A 499 2.57 -2.11 0.99
CA MET A 499 2.21 -1.84 2.39
C MET A 499 2.71 -0.47 2.85
N PHE A 500 3.93 -0.08 2.45
CA PHE A 500 4.46 1.22 2.79
C PHE A 500 3.66 2.36 2.16
N THR A 501 3.38 2.24 0.85
CA THR A 501 2.58 3.22 0.11
C THR A 501 1.18 3.37 0.71
N LEU A 502 0.55 2.24 1.05
CA LEU A 502 -0.74 2.19 1.71
C LEU A 502 -0.72 2.95 3.05
N GLY A 503 0.25 2.65 3.92
CA GLY A 503 0.38 3.27 5.23
C GLY A 503 0.60 4.79 5.17
N ALA A 504 1.50 5.24 4.28
CA ALA A 504 1.79 6.66 4.13
C ALA A 504 0.58 7.46 3.63
N MET A 505 -0.14 6.94 2.62
CA MET A 505 -1.32 7.62 2.07
C MET A 505 -2.50 7.65 3.06
N LEU A 506 -2.73 6.57 3.80
CA LEU A 506 -3.76 6.55 4.84
C LEU A 506 -3.45 7.52 5.98
N MET A 507 -2.19 7.62 6.40
CA MET A 507 -1.77 8.56 7.44
C MET A 507 -2.03 10.02 7.03
N GLU A 508 -1.81 10.38 5.76
CA GLU A 508 -2.15 11.72 5.25
C GLU A 508 -3.66 11.99 5.22
N LYS A 509 -4.44 10.95 4.91
CA LYS A 509 -5.90 11.04 4.86
C LYS A 509 -6.48 11.22 6.27
N THR A 510 -6.05 10.42 7.23
CA THR A 510 -6.58 10.44 8.61
C THR A 510 -6.17 11.68 9.39
N SER A 511 -5.06 12.33 9.02
CA SER A 511 -4.60 13.59 9.63
C SER A 511 -5.25 14.86 9.05
N GLY A 512 -6.11 14.73 8.03
CA GLY A 512 -6.72 15.87 7.32
C GLY A 512 -5.75 16.65 6.43
N LEU A 513 -4.47 16.26 6.39
CA LEU A 513 -3.42 16.89 5.58
C LEU A 513 -3.66 16.73 4.09
N PHE A 514 -4.28 15.61 3.70
CA PHE A 514 -4.73 15.37 2.34
C PHE A 514 -5.65 16.50 1.84
N GLU A 515 -6.67 16.88 2.63
CA GLU A 515 -7.63 17.90 2.24
C GLU A 515 -6.99 19.28 2.10
N ARG A 516 -6.15 19.66 3.07
CA ARG A 516 -5.43 20.93 3.04
C ARG A 516 -4.51 21.05 1.82
N SER A 517 -3.85 19.96 1.43
CA SER A 517 -2.97 19.92 0.25
C SER A 517 -3.75 20.10 -1.06
N VAL A 518 -4.95 19.50 -1.15
CA VAL A 518 -5.82 19.67 -2.31
C VAL A 518 -6.34 21.11 -2.43
N VAL A 519 -6.71 21.73 -1.30
CA VAL A 519 -7.14 23.15 -1.28
C VAL A 519 -5.99 24.10 -1.61
N ALA A 520 -4.76 23.77 -1.25
CA ALA A 520 -3.58 24.53 -1.70
C ALA A 520 -3.31 24.39 -3.21
N GLY A 521 -3.95 23.43 -3.88
CA GLY A 521 -3.90 23.24 -5.33
C GLY A 521 -3.23 21.94 -5.78
N LEU A 522 -2.83 21.03 -4.90
CA LEU A 522 -2.28 19.74 -5.35
C LEU A 522 -3.38 18.87 -5.95
N THR A 523 -3.04 18.25 -7.08
CA THR A 523 -3.83 17.17 -7.64
C THR A 523 -3.43 15.83 -7.01
N LEU A 524 -4.38 14.89 -6.95
CA LEU A 524 -4.13 13.51 -6.49
C LEU A 524 -2.99 12.85 -7.27
N LEU A 525 -2.89 13.14 -8.57
CA LEU A 525 -1.86 12.57 -9.44
C LEU A 525 -0.46 13.09 -9.05
N GLU A 526 -0.33 14.38 -8.76
CA GLU A 526 0.96 14.97 -8.32
C GLU A 526 1.40 14.39 -6.98
N MET A 527 0.47 14.23 -6.02
CA MET A 527 0.75 13.59 -4.74
C MET A 527 1.20 12.13 -4.92
N ALA A 528 0.47 11.37 -5.75
CA ALA A 528 0.80 9.97 -6.05
C ALA A 528 2.19 9.84 -6.70
N ILE A 529 2.49 10.65 -7.73
CA ILE A 529 3.78 10.64 -8.42
C ILE A 529 4.90 11.04 -7.44
N GLY A 530 4.69 12.12 -6.68
CA GLY A 530 5.68 12.62 -5.74
C GLY A 530 6.04 11.59 -4.67
N HIS A 531 5.05 10.80 -4.22
CA HIS A 531 5.27 9.68 -3.31
C HIS A 531 6.01 8.52 -3.96
N VAL A 532 5.56 8.08 -5.15
CA VAL A 532 6.14 6.94 -5.87
C VAL A 532 7.61 7.16 -6.20
N ILE A 533 8.02 8.39 -6.58
CA ILE A 533 9.43 8.71 -6.86
C ILE A 533 10.33 8.38 -5.66
N LEU A 534 9.93 8.79 -4.47
CA LEU A 534 10.71 8.54 -3.26
C LEU A 534 10.69 7.06 -2.87
N GLN A 535 9.56 6.37 -3.06
CA GLN A 535 9.46 4.95 -2.81
C GLN A 535 10.31 4.10 -3.74
N ILE A 536 10.49 4.51 -5.00
CA ILE A 536 11.40 3.84 -5.94
C ILE A 536 12.84 3.87 -5.39
N ALA A 537 13.27 4.97 -4.76
CA ALA A 537 14.59 5.05 -4.15
C ALA A 537 14.77 4.05 -3.00
N ILE A 538 13.78 3.90 -2.12
CA ILE A 538 13.81 2.87 -1.05
C ILE A 538 13.80 1.47 -1.67
N LEU A 539 12.93 1.24 -2.66
CA LEU A 539 12.78 -0.04 -3.34
C LEU A 539 14.11 -0.49 -3.93
N ILE A 540 14.88 0.39 -4.58
CA ILE A 540 16.21 0.04 -5.11
C ILE A 540 17.13 -0.49 -4.00
N ILE A 541 17.16 0.18 -2.84
CA ILE A 541 17.98 -0.26 -1.70
C ILE A 541 17.49 -1.63 -1.18
N GLN A 542 16.17 -1.81 -1.03
CA GLN A 542 15.58 -3.09 -0.63
C GLN A 542 15.93 -4.21 -1.59
N LEU A 543 15.84 -3.96 -2.90
CA LEU A 543 16.16 -4.93 -3.95
C LEU A 543 17.62 -5.35 -3.90
N VAL A 544 18.55 -4.39 -3.76
CA VAL A 544 19.98 -4.70 -3.65
C VAL A 544 20.25 -5.56 -2.42
N CYS A 545 19.73 -5.19 -1.24
CA CYS A 545 19.85 -5.97 -0.02
C CYS A 545 19.26 -7.39 -0.17
N MET A 546 18.08 -7.49 -0.77
CA MET A 546 17.40 -8.76 -1.01
C MET A 546 18.22 -9.68 -1.94
N LEU A 547 18.74 -9.14 -3.04
CA LEU A 547 19.55 -9.90 -3.99
C LEU A 547 20.88 -10.37 -3.38
N ILE A 548 21.52 -9.55 -2.55
CA ILE A 548 22.74 -9.94 -1.81
C ILE A 548 22.43 -11.14 -0.90
N VAL A 549 21.34 -11.09 -0.13
CA VAL A 549 20.96 -12.20 0.76
C VAL A 549 20.68 -13.46 -0.06
N LEU A 550 19.79 -13.37 -1.06
CA LEU A 550 19.38 -14.55 -1.81
C LEU A 550 20.52 -15.17 -2.62
N TYR A 551 21.34 -14.38 -3.30
CA TYR A 551 22.30 -14.91 -4.28
C TYR A 551 23.75 -14.91 -3.79
N CYS A 552 24.16 -13.96 -2.93
CA CYS A 552 25.54 -13.92 -2.42
C CYS A 552 25.69 -14.67 -1.08
N ILE A 553 24.70 -14.64 -0.19
CA ILE A 553 24.77 -15.32 1.12
C ILE A 553 24.29 -16.76 1.03
N PHE A 554 23.14 -16.99 0.39
CA PHE A 554 22.53 -18.33 0.28
C PHE A 554 22.86 -19.06 -1.02
N GLU A 555 23.74 -18.49 -1.86
CA GLU A 555 24.28 -19.10 -3.09
C GLU A 555 23.19 -19.69 -4.01
N ASN A 556 22.03 -19.03 -4.10
CA ASN A 556 20.99 -19.45 -5.05
C ASN A 556 21.48 -19.31 -6.50
N THR A 557 20.98 -20.15 -7.39
CA THR A 557 21.42 -20.18 -8.80
C THR A 557 21.01 -18.91 -9.54
N ILE A 558 22.01 -18.18 -10.05
CA ILE A 558 21.82 -17.11 -11.04
C ILE A 558 22.79 -17.35 -12.20
N VAL A 559 22.25 -17.52 -13.40
CA VAL A 559 23.06 -17.87 -14.58
C VAL A 559 23.44 -16.61 -15.35
N GLY A 560 24.73 -16.48 -15.66
CA GLY A 560 25.28 -15.41 -16.50
C GLY A 560 25.24 -14.00 -15.88
N SER A 561 25.37 -12.96 -16.70
CA SER A 561 25.31 -11.56 -16.30
C SER A 561 23.87 -11.03 -16.22
N SER A 562 22.96 -11.77 -15.58
CA SER A 562 21.52 -11.49 -15.55
C SER A 562 21.07 -10.53 -14.42
N ILE A 563 21.97 -10.17 -13.49
CA ILE A 563 21.68 -9.30 -12.33
C ILE A 563 21.03 -7.96 -12.72
N PRO A 564 21.52 -7.19 -13.73
CA PRO A 564 20.89 -5.93 -14.10
C PRO A 564 19.45 -6.10 -14.59
N TRP A 565 19.18 -7.19 -15.31
CA TRP A 565 17.83 -7.54 -15.77
C TRP A 565 16.93 -7.95 -14.61
N CYS A 566 17.45 -8.67 -13.62
CA CYS A 566 16.73 -8.99 -12.38
C CYS A 566 16.30 -7.72 -11.64
N ILE A 567 17.22 -6.77 -11.42
CA ILE A 567 16.92 -5.51 -10.72
C ILE A 567 15.87 -4.71 -11.49
N LEU A 568 16.06 -4.55 -12.81
CA LEU A 568 15.13 -3.78 -13.65
C LEU A 568 13.73 -4.42 -13.67
N PHE A 569 13.64 -5.73 -13.80
CA PHE A 569 12.36 -6.44 -13.79
C PHE A 569 11.65 -6.33 -12.43
N LEU A 570 12.37 -6.54 -11.33
CA LEU A 570 11.83 -6.40 -9.98
C LEU A 570 11.39 -4.96 -9.68
N LEU A 571 12.05 -3.95 -10.26
CA LEU A 571 11.59 -2.56 -10.15
C LEU A 571 10.19 -2.38 -10.77
N PHE A 572 9.90 -2.96 -11.94
CA PHE A 572 8.54 -2.95 -12.51
C PHE A 572 7.52 -3.62 -11.60
N VAL A 573 7.87 -4.76 -11.00
CA VAL A 573 7.01 -5.47 -10.04
C VAL A 573 6.70 -4.59 -8.83
N GLY A 574 7.71 -3.95 -8.25
CA GLY A 574 7.54 -3.09 -7.08
C GLY A 574 6.72 -1.83 -7.37
N VAL A 575 6.90 -1.22 -8.54
CA VAL A 575 6.05 -0.11 -9.00
C VAL A 575 4.58 -0.56 -9.13
N CYS A 576 4.33 -1.72 -9.72
CA CYS A 576 2.97 -2.26 -9.79
C CYS A 576 2.36 -2.47 -8.38
N GLY A 577 3.16 -2.95 -7.42
CA GLY A 577 2.76 -3.09 -6.01
C GLY A 577 2.40 -1.76 -5.34
N MET A 578 3.19 -0.71 -5.56
CA MET A 578 2.90 0.64 -5.03
C MET A 578 1.56 1.17 -5.53
N PHE A 579 1.27 1.03 -6.83
CA PHE A 579 0.00 1.44 -7.40
C PHE A 579 -1.19 0.63 -6.87
N TYR A 580 -1.00 -0.67 -6.64
CA TYR A 580 -2.01 -1.47 -5.94
C TYR A 580 -2.24 -0.93 -4.50
N GLY A 581 -1.19 -0.51 -3.80
CA GLY A 581 -1.29 0.16 -2.50
C GLY A 581 -2.11 1.45 -2.53
N LEU A 582 -1.98 2.25 -3.60
CA LEU A 582 -2.80 3.45 -3.81
C LEU A 582 -4.29 3.11 -3.99
N VAL A 583 -4.62 2.02 -4.70
CA VAL A 583 -6.00 1.54 -4.85
C VAL A 583 -6.59 1.17 -3.50
N VAL A 584 -5.85 0.40 -2.67
CA VAL A 584 -6.31 0.02 -1.33
C VAL A 584 -6.48 1.26 -0.44
N ALA A 585 -5.58 2.23 -0.51
CA ALA A 585 -5.68 3.49 0.22
C ALA A 585 -6.91 4.33 -0.20
N ALA A 586 -7.28 4.28 -1.47
CA ALA A 586 -8.50 4.94 -1.95
C ALA A 586 -9.78 4.25 -1.45
N LEU A 587 -9.80 2.91 -1.42
CA LEU A 587 -10.94 2.11 -0.96
C LEU A 587 -11.19 2.22 0.54
N CYS A 588 -10.14 2.35 1.34
CA CYS A 588 -10.24 2.34 2.80
C CYS A 588 -10.24 3.75 3.40
N ASP A 589 -10.95 3.92 4.53
CA ASP A 589 -10.95 5.16 5.31
C ASP A 589 -10.23 5.00 6.66
N SER A 590 -10.00 3.75 7.08
CA SER A 590 -9.32 3.42 8.32
C SER A 590 -8.14 2.49 8.07
N PHE A 591 -7.08 2.67 8.86
CA PHE A 591 -5.89 1.83 8.84
C PHE A 591 -6.20 0.35 9.12
N THR A 592 -7.16 0.05 9.99
CA THR A 592 -7.55 -1.33 10.32
C THR A 592 -8.16 -2.04 9.12
N THR A 593 -9.12 -1.41 8.45
CA THR A 593 -9.76 -1.95 7.25
C THR A 593 -8.77 -2.17 6.11
N ALA A 594 -7.84 -1.23 5.94
CA ALA A 594 -6.79 -1.31 4.93
C ALA A 594 -5.80 -2.44 5.19
N SER A 595 -5.37 -2.61 6.45
CA SER A 595 -4.46 -3.69 6.85
C SER A 595 -5.11 -5.06 6.63
N CYS A 596 -6.39 -5.21 6.99
CA CYS A 596 -7.14 -6.44 6.73
C CYS A 596 -7.25 -6.75 5.23
N LEU A 597 -7.52 -5.75 4.39
CA LEU A 597 -7.62 -5.94 2.94
C LEU A 597 -6.26 -6.29 2.34
N ALA A 598 -5.19 -5.62 2.76
CA ALA A 598 -3.85 -5.88 2.27
C ALA A 598 -3.37 -7.29 2.63
N ILE A 599 -3.49 -7.69 3.91
CA ILE A 599 -3.17 -9.05 4.38
C ILE A 599 -4.09 -10.09 3.72
N GLY A 600 -5.38 -9.79 3.61
CA GLY A 600 -6.37 -10.64 2.96
C GLY A 600 -6.08 -10.85 1.47
N SER A 601 -5.46 -9.88 0.79
CA SER A 601 -5.02 -10.01 -0.60
C SER A 601 -3.68 -10.75 -0.76
N TYR A 602 -2.87 -10.84 0.30
CA TYR A 602 -1.57 -11.53 0.27
C TYR A 602 -1.70 -13.03 0.02
N PHE A 603 -2.45 -13.72 0.86
CA PHE A 603 -2.52 -15.18 0.82
C PHE A 603 -3.12 -15.74 -0.48
N PRO A 604 -4.22 -15.21 -1.04
CA PRO A 604 -4.77 -15.70 -2.29
C PRO A 604 -3.79 -15.51 -3.47
N LEU A 605 -3.15 -14.34 -3.57
CA LEU A 605 -2.16 -14.07 -4.60
C LEU A 605 -0.93 -14.97 -4.44
N PHE A 606 -0.47 -15.21 -3.20
CA PHE A 606 0.62 -16.16 -2.94
C PHE A 606 0.32 -17.56 -3.46
N ILE A 607 -0.86 -18.12 -3.12
CA ILE A 607 -1.26 -19.48 -3.49
C ILE A 607 -1.50 -19.59 -5.02
N LEU A 608 -2.15 -18.59 -5.62
CA LEU A 608 -2.49 -18.59 -7.04
C LEU A 608 -1.30 -18.23 -7.95
N SER A 609 -0.24 -17.63 -7.42
CA SER A 609 0.88 -17.13 -8.22
C SER A 609 1.77 -18.20 -8.88
N GLY A 610 1.59 -19.48 -8.53
CA GLY A 610 2.50 -20.54 -8.97
C GLY A 610 3.77 -20.67 -8.13
N ALA A 611 3.80 -20.03 -6.96
CA ALA A 611 4.92 -20.10 -6.01
C ALA A 611 5.04 -21.48 -5.37
N ILE A 612 3.98 -21.93 -4.68
CA ILE A 612 3.97 -23.22 -3.97
C ILE A 612 3.65 -24.38 -4.92
N TRP A 613 2.67 -24.19 -5.80
CA TRP A 613 2.14 -25.24 -6.68
C TRP A 613 2.23 -24.79 -8.13
N PRO A 614 2.71 -25.64 -9.06
CA PRO A 614 2.82 -25.28 -10.47
C PRO A 614 1.44 -24.97 -11.08
N LEU A 615 1.41 -24.02 -12.02
CA LEU A 615 0.19 -23.55 -12.68
C LEU A 615 -0.51 -24.67 -13.47
N GLU A 616 0.27 -25.59 -14.02
CA GLU A 616 -0.20 -26.75 -14.78
C GLU A 616 -1.01 -27.72 -13.91
N GLY A 617 -0.70 -27.75 -12.61
CA GLY A 617 -1.38 -28.60 -11.64
C GLY A 617 -2.62 -27.96 -11.01
N MET A 618 -3.00 -26.74 -11.40
CA MET A 618 -4.17 -26.05 -10.87
C MET A 618 -5.46 -26.51 -11.56
N TYR A 619 -6.58 -26.42 -10.84
CA TYR A 619 -7.90 -26.65 -11.42
C TYR A 619 -8.17 -25.67 -12.59
N PRO A 620 -8.78 -26.10 -13.72
CA PRO A 620 -8.83 -25.30 -14.94
C PRO A 620 -9.41 -23.89 -14.78
N SER A 621 -10.47 -23.71 -13.98
CA SER A 621 -11.06 -22.37 -13.78
C SER A 621 -10.13 -21.43 -13.01
N LEU A 622 -9.45 -21.95 -11.98
CA LEU A 622 -8.48 -21.18 -11.19
C LEU A 622 -7.22 -20.88 -12.00
N ARG A 623 -6.80 -21.78 -12.89
CA ARG A 623 -5.67 -21.56 -13.80
C ARG A 623 -5.90 -20.36 -14.72
N VAL A 624 -7.12 -20.20 -15.26
CA VAL A 624 -7.45 -19.02 -16.07
C VAL A 624 -7.31 -17.74 -15.23
N ILE A 625 -7.89 -17.72 -14.03
CA ILE A 625 -7.80 -16.55 -13.14
C ILE A 625 -6.35 -16.24 -12.78
N SER A 626 -5.56 -17.25 -12.41
CA SER A 626 -4.18 -17.05 -11.98
C SER A 626 -3.30 -16.48 -13.10
N THR A 627 -3.52 -16.87 -14.35
CA THR A 627 -2.73 -16.34 -15.49
C THR A 627 -2.92 -14.83 -15.73
N PHE A 628 -4.05 -14.24 -15.30
CA PHE A 628 -4.28 -12.79 -15.41
C PHE A 628 -3.66 -11.98 -14.27
N LEU A 629 -3.30 -12.63 -13.15
CA LEU A 629 -2.76 -11.92 -11.99
C LEU A 629 -1.35 -11.36 -12.29
N PRO A 630 -1.05 -10.12 -11.84
CA PRO A 630 0.23 -9.49 -12.14
C PRO A 630 1.43 -10.25 -11.57
N VAL A 631 1.26 -10.90 -10.42
CA VAL A 631 2.33 -11.63 -9.74
C VAL A 631 2.65 -12.95 -10.46
N THR A 632 1.65 -13.65 -11.00
CA THR A 632 1.83 -14.98 -11.62
C THR A 632 2.76 -14.94 -12.83
N SER A 633 2.47 -14.06 -13.79
CA SER A 633 3.32 -13.87 -14.97
C SER A 633 4.72 -13.36 -14.60
N SER A 634 4.82 -12.62 -13.49
CA SER A 634 6.07 -12.07 -13.01
C SER A 634 7.01 -13.12 -12.42
N ILE A 635 6.48 -14.12 -11.73
CA ILE A 635 7.29 -15.22 -11.19
C ILE A 635 7.94 -16.03 -12.32
N GLU A 636 7.20 -16.39 -13.37
CA GLU A 636 7.76 -17.17 -14.48
C GLU A 636 8.76 -16.36 -15.30
N ALA A 637 8.51 -15.06 -15.53
CA ALA A 637 9.46 -14.18 -16.17
C ALA A 637 10.74 -14.03 -15.34
N TYR A 638 10.63 -13.79 -14.02
CA TYR A 638 11.80 -13.67 -13.14
C TYR A 638 12.58 -14.99 -13.02
N ARG A 639 11.91 -16.15 -13.01
CA ARG A 639 12.54 -17.47 -13.08
C ARG A 639 13.30 -17.65 -14.40
N SER A 640 12.72 -17.18 -15.51
CA SER A 640 13.38 -17.22 -16.83
C SER A 640 14.61 -16.31 -16.89
N ILE A 641 14.58 -15.14 -16.26
CA ILE A 641 15.75 -14.26 -16.18
C ILE A 641 16.84 -14.87 -15.30
N SER A 642 16.50 -15.33 -14.10
CA SER A 642 17.48 -15.79 -13.10
C SER A 642 18.10 -17.15 -13.46
N VAL A 643 17.30 -18.13 -13.88
CA VAL A 643 17.78 -19.50 -14.18
C VAL A 643 18.19 -19.67 -15.64
N ARG A 644 17.47 -19.05 -16.60
CA ARG A 644 17.75 -19.22 -18.04
C ARG A 644 18.60 -18.11 -18.65
N SER A 645 18.95 -17.07 -17.88
CA SER A 645 19.72 -15.90 -18.34
C SER A 645 19.08 -15.14 -19.51
N TRP A 646 17.74 -15.16 -19.59
CA TRP A 646 17.03 -14.45 -20.65
C TRP A 646 17.00 -12.94 -20.41
N SER A 647 17.21 -12.16 -21.46
CA SER A 647 17.08 -10.70 -21.43
C SER A 647 15.61 -10.27 -21.53
N LEU A 648 15.36 -8.97 -21.29
CA LEU A 648 14.03 -8.38 -21.48
C LEU A 648 13.51 -8.47 -22.92
N ALA A 649 14.36 -8.77 -23.92
CA ALA A 649 13.92 -8.93 -25.30
C ALA A 649 13.19 -10.26 -25.57
N ASN A 650 13.30 -11.23 -24.67
CA ASN A 650 12.67 -12.53 -24.84
C ASN A 650 11.12 -12.42 -24.70
N PRO A 651 10.33 -13.07 -25.58
CA PRO A 651 8.86 -13.12 -25.48
C PRO A 651 8.31 -13.49 -24.11
N ALA A 652 8.92 -14.47 -23.44
CA ALA A 652 8.45 -14.89 -22.11
C ALA A 652 8.62 -13.80 -21.04
N VAL A 653 9.52 -12.84 -21.26
CA VAL A 653 9.86 -11.79 -20.30
C VAL A 653 9.15 -10.48 -20.62
N TYR A 654 9.18 -9.99 -21.86
CA TYR A 654 8.54 -8.71 -22.18
C TYR A 654 7.01 -8.76 -22.09
N VAL A 655 6.37 -9.92 -22.34
CA VAL A 655 4.91 -10.07 -22.16
C VAL A 655 4.53 -9.78 -20.71
N SER A 656 5.35 -10.22 -19.75
CA SER A 656 5.14 -9.91 -18.33
C SER A 656 5.39 -8.43 -18.01
N VAL A 657 6.34 -7.77 -18.66
CA VAL A 657 6.54 -6.31 -18.52
C VAL A 657 5.32 -5.53 -19.07
N ILE A 658 4.77 -5.95 -20.22
CA ILE A 658 3.54 -5.37 -20.77
C ILE A 658 2.36 -5.59 -19.81
N SER A 659 2.22 -6.79 -19.25
CA SER A 659 1.20 -7.10 -18.24
C SER A 659 1.34 -6.20 -17.01
N LEU A 660 2.55 -6.07 -16.45
CA LEU A 660 2.81 -5.21 -15.29
C LEU A 660 2.52 -3.74 -15.55
N THR A 661 2.90 -3.23 -16.72
CA THR A 661 2.62 -1.85 -17.12
C THR A 661 1.11 -1.61 -17.32
N ALA A 662 0.39 -2.55 -17.93
CA ALA A 662 -1.06 -2.50 -18.05
C ALA A 662 -1.75 -2.50 -16.67
N TRP A 663 -1.32 -3.36 -15.76
CA TRP A 663 -1.83 -3.39 -14.37
C TRP A 663 -1.52 -2.11 -13.60
N THR A 664 -0.32 -1.56 -13.76
CA THR A 664 0.08 -0.30 -13.12
C THR A 664 -0.81 0.86 -13.61
N LEU A 665 -1.05 0.95 -14.92
CA LEU A 665 -1.95 1.94 -15.50
C LEU A 665 -3.40 1.73 -15.02
N PHE A 666 -3.88 0.48 -15.02
CA PHE A 666 -5.20 0.14 -14.52
C PHE A 666 -5.40 0.56 -13.06
N PHE A 667 -4.45 0.24 -12.17
CA PHE A 667 -4.49 0.64 -10.76
C PHE A 667 -4.41 2.16 -10.61
N GLY A 668 -3.61 2.85 -11.42
CA GLY A 668 -3.57 4.32 -11.44
C GLY A 668 -4.91 4.94 -11.81
N VAL A 669 -5.52 4.48 -12.91
CA VAL A 669 -6.85 4.94 -13.36
C VAL A 669 -7.91 4.60 -12.31
N LEU A 670 -7.91 3.38 -11.78
CA LEU A 670 -8.85 2.93 -10.76
C LEU A 670 -8.75 3.79 -9.50
N THR A 671 -7.53 4.14 -9.05
CA THR A 671 -7.32 5.04 -7.91
C THR A 671 -7.98 6.39 -8.16
N VAL A 672 -7.76 7.00 -9.33
CA VAL A 672 -8.37 8.29 -9.68
C VAL A 672 -9.90 8.18 -9.74
N VAL A 673 -10.44 7.10 -10.31
CA VAL A 673 -11.89 6.85 -10.37
C VAL A 673 -12.48 6.68 -8.97
N LEU A 674 -11.86 5.88 -8.11
CA LEU A 674 -12.33 5.62 -6.75
C LEU A 674 -12.32 6.89 -5.90
N VAL A 675 -11.26 7.70 -5.97
CA VAL A 675 -11.21 8.98 -5.25
C VAL A 675 -12.29 9.94 -5.77
N LYS A 676 -12.52 9.98 -7.09
CA LYS A 676 -13.61 10.76 -7.71
C LYS A 676 -15.01 10.24 -7.40
N TRP A 677 -15.15 8.96 -7.03
CA TRP A 677 -16.44 8.35 -6.70
C TRP A 677 -16.77 8.48 -5.21
N LYS A 678 -15.76 8.36 -4.33
CA LYS A 678 -15.89 8.61 -2.89
C LYS A 678 -16.10 10.08 -2.55
N THR A 679 -15.61 10.99 -3.39
CA THR A 679 -16.04 12.39 -3.32
C THR A 679 -17.50 12.43 -3.78
N PRO A 680 -18.46 12.78 -2.90
CA PRO A 680 -19.87 12.58 -3.18
C PRO A 680 -20.27 13.25 -4.50
N LYS A 681 -20.62 12.42 -5.48
CA LYS A 681 -21.41 12.81 -6.64
C LYS A 681 -22.83 12.33 -6.36
N ASN A 682 -23.74 13.29 -6.44
CA ASN A 682 -25.19 13.19 -6.35
C ASN A 682 -25.75 13.40 -4.94
#